data_AF-A0A0E3WE06-F1
#
_entry.id   AF-A0A0E3WE06-F1
#
_cell.length_a   1.000
_cell.length_b   1.000
_cell.length_c   1.000
_cell.angle_alpha   90.00
_cell.angle_beta   90.00
_cell.angle_gamma   90.00
#
_symmetry.space_group_name_H-M   'P 1'
#
loop_
_entity.id
_entity.type
_entity.pdbx_description
1 polymer ?
#
loop_
_entity_poly.entity_id
_entity_poly.type
_entity_poly.pdbx_seq_one_letter_code
_entity_poly.pdbx_strand_id
1 'polypeptide(L)'
;MDKKFTSGDTPLADLLRQAGSGALQLPDFQRNWVWDDGHISSLLASISLSYPIGAVMTLRTGNPDVKFKPRALEGVENAAAVEPELLLLDGQQRITSLYLALGSGQPVPTRDARGNSIQRRYFADISKCIDPDEDREEAIVSVSADGLIRSRGDVSIDVSSLERQIEAGMFPLEIVLDAAKTRKWMRQFCAPESGDPEARIEQWDAFEEAVVHNFERYTVPSIELAKMTPKEAVCQVFEKVNTGGVSLTVFELLTATFAADDFALRDDWADREKLLAEPHVLSSFRTTDFLQIISLLATYHRRTAHLTNHPGDDRAPATSCKRKDVLRLTVGDYRSWANTVTEALPKVVRFLHAERIFKESDLPYPTQLVPLTAIFVVLGDQAESHGVAEMLRRWYWCGVFGEMYGTSTETRFANDLQDVVAWVNRGADEPRTIRESQLQAGRLIRLQTRNSAAYKGLYALQMKRGGRDFRTGSTIDLHAYLDDAIDIHHIFPQDWCRANGIQRWVMNSIVNKTAIDSRTNRRIGGSAPSIYVERLQNNEKIAPEELDAILSSHDIDPIALRADDFETFFNKRLERLIKQVETATGKPVSRSQDGSDSPFAHTDNRGDLEGIVAVAIAGESKIVEFKSTALKNLRTGERDPQMEWAIVKTLAGFMNGNGGSLLVGVADDGTFLGIEPDFPLLGKSRTVTGGNYGSPTAFRRRWERWQRPTFGQYLCGGGPYDRQD
;
A
#
# COMPACT_ATOMS: atom_id res chain seq x y z
N MET A 1 -34.95 9.13 14.19
CA MET A 1 -33.82 9.48 13.30
C MET A 1 -34.37 10.37 12.23
N ASP A 2 -34.00 11.65 12.22
CA ASP A 2 -34.44 12.56 11.18
C ASP A 2 -33.84 12.15 9.84
N LYS A 3 -34.69 12.04 8.82
CA LYS A 3 -34.28 11.68 7.47
C LYS A 3 -33.33 12.78 6.96
N LYS A 4 -32.09 12.43 6.65
CA LYS A 4 -31.07 13.39 6.17
C LYS A 4 -31.18 13.73 4.68
N PHE A 5 -32.23 13.22 4.03
CA PHE A 5 -32.53 13.46 2.62
C PHE A 5 -34.04 13.41 2.39
N THR A 6 -34.50 14.15 1.40
CA THR A 6 -35.86 14.06 0.86
C THR A 6 -35.81 13.37 -0.49
N SER A 7 -36.86 12.61 -0.80
CA SER A 7 -37.00 11.87 -2.06
C SER A 7 -38.39 12.15 -2.58
N GLY A 8 -38.51 12.51 -3.84
CA GLY A 8 -39.78 12.81 -4.48
C GLY A 8 -39.62 12.97 -5.98
N ASP A 9 -40.63 13.50 -6.63
CA ASP A 9 -40.61 13.80 -8.06
C ASP A 9 -40.58 15.31 -8.25
N THR A 10 -39.69 15.80 -9.09
CA THR A 10 -39.57 17.23 -9.38
C THR A 10 -39.92 17.49 -10.84
N PRO A 11 -40.80 18.45 -11.16
CA PRO A 11 -41.11 18.80 -12.53
C PRO A 11 -39.84 19.19 -13.30
N LEU A 12 -39.68 18.66 -14.52
CA LEU A 12 -38.52 18.95 -15.36
C LEU A 12 -38.39 20.46 -15.61
N ALA A 13 -39.50 21.13 -15.91
CA ALA A 13 -39.55 22.57 -16.14
C ALA A 13 -39.00 23.39 -14.96
N ASP A 14 -39.22 22.92 -13.72
CA ASP A 14 -38.71 23.59 -12.52
C ASP A 14 -37.19 23.47 -12.41
N LEU A 15 -36.64 22.28 -12.68
CA LEU A 15 -35.19 22.05 -12.69
C LEU A 15 -34.50 22.90 -13.76
N LEU A 16 -35.05 22.96 -14.97
CA LEU A 16 -34.47 23.74 -16.06
C LEU A 16 -34.56 25.25 -15.80
N ARG A 17 -35.65 25.71 -15.18
CA ARG A 17 -35.80 27.12 -14.76
C ARG A 17 -34.80 27.49 -13.66
N GLN A 18 -34.60 26.61 -12.66
CA GLN A 18 -33.60 26.81 -11.62
C GLN A 18 -32.17 26.80 -12.19
N ALA A 19 -31.88 25.95 -13.16
CA ALA A 19 -30.59 25.96 -13.87
C ALA A 19 -30.39 27.29 -14.61
N GLY A 20 -31.38 27.74 -15.36
CA GLY A 20 -31.31 29.00 -16.12
C GLY A 20 -31.22 30.25 -15.26
N SER A 21 -31.78 30.26 -14.05
CA SER A 21 -31.66 31.38 -13.10
C SER A 21 -30.37 31.36 -12.28
N GLY A 22 -29.57 30.29 -12.37
CA GLY A 22 -28.41 30.08 -11.50
C GLY A 22 -28.74 29.60 -10.08
N ALA A 23 -30.01 29.30 -9.77
CA ALA A 23 -30.39 28.73 -8.47
C ALA A 23 -29.94 27.26 -8.32
N LEU A 24 -29.87 26.52 -9.43
CA LEU A 24 -29.26 25.20 -9.52
C LEU A 24 -27.91 25.32 -10.23
N GLN A 25 -26.83 24.97 -9.53
CA GLN A 25 -25.47 25.00 -10.08
C GLN A 25 -24.76 23.66 -9.88
N LEU A 26 -23.58 23.52 -10.48
CA LEU A 26 -22.70 22.36 -10.32
C LEU A 26 -21.64 22.67 -9.25
N PRO A 27 -21.17 21.67 -8.50
CA PRO A 27 -19.91 21.80 -7.79
C PRO A 27 -18.74 21.91 -8.79
N ASP A 28 -17.74 22.73 -8.51
CA ASP A 28 -16.55 22.94 -9.36
C ASP A 28 -15.74 21.67 -9.65
N PHE A 29 -15.82 20.68 -8.77
CA PHE A 29 -15.13 19.40 -8.91
C PHE A 29 -15.80 18.41 -9.89
N GLN A 30 -16.97 18.74 -10.42
CA GLN A 30 -17.58 17.94 -11.48
C GLN A 30 -16.84 18.13 -12.81
N ARG A 31 -16.75 17.05 -13.60
CA ARG A 31 -16.16 17.09 -14.94
C ARG A 31 -16.91 18.05 -15.86
N ASN A 32 -16.30 18.42 -16.99
CA ASN A 32 -17.00 19.20 -18.01
C ASN A 32 -18.13 18.37 -18.66
N TRP A 33 -19.07 19.05 -19.29
CA TRP A 33 -20.11 18.41 -20.08
C TRP A 33 -19.51 17.84 -21.39
N VAL A 34 -19.87 16.60 -21.74
CA VAL A 34 -19.22 15.82 -22.82
C VAL A 34 -20.20 14.99 -23.67
N TRP A 35 -21.51 15.19 -23.53
CA TRP A 35 -22.48 14.43 -24.32
C TRP A 35 -22.50 14.87 -25.80
N ASP A 36 -22.50 13.88 -26.69
CA ASP A 36 -22.63 14.07 -28.13
C ASP A 36 -24.10 14.21 -28.56
N ASP A 37 -24.29 14.57 -29.83
CA ASP A 37 -25.58 14.78 -30.50
C ASP A 37 -26.52 13.57 -30.34
N GLY A 38 -25.99 12.35 -30.46
CA GLY A 38 -26.77 11.12 -30.35
C GLY A 38 -27.34 10.90 -28.95
N HIS A 39 -26.53 11.11 -27.92
CA HIS A 39 -26.99 11.01 -26.53
C HIS A 39 -28.08 12.04 -26.21
N ILE A 40 -27.99 13.25 -26.79
CA ILE A 40 -28.99 14.30 -26.56
C ILE A 40 -30.30 13.95 -27.27
N SER A 41 -30.26 13.50 -28.53
CA SER A 41 -31.45 13.07 -29.27
C SER A 41 -32.16 11.91 -28.58
N SER A 42 -31.42 10.88 -28.15
CA SER A 42 -32.01 9.74 -27.43
C SER A 42 -32.63 10.13 -26.08
N LEU A 43 -32.03 11.10 -25.38
CA LEU A 43 -32.61 11.65 -24.14
C LEU A 43 -33.93 12.39 -24.40
N LEU A 44 -33.98 13.20 -25.45
CA LEU A 44 -35.19 13.93 -25.85
C LEU A 44 -36.29 12.95 -26.30
N ALA A 45 -35.93 11.93 -27.08
CA ALA A 45 -36.86 10.87 -27.49
C ALA A 45 -37.44 10.13 -26.29
N SER A 46 -36.60 9.77 -25.31
CA SER A 46 -37.04 9.12 -24.07
C SER A 46 -38.07 9.96 -23.30
N ILE A 47 -37.85 11.28 -23.17
CA ILE A 47 -38.81 12.17 -22.51
C ILE A 47 -40.10 12.29 -23.31
N SER A 48 -40.01 12.36 -24.64
CA SER A 48 -41.18 12.42 -25.50
C SER A 48 -42.09 11.19 -25.38
N LEU A 49 -41.55 10.04 -24.94
CA LEU A 49 -42.28 8.79 -24.67
C LEU A 49 -42.67 8.63 -23.19
N SER A 50 -42.37 9.63 -22.34
CA SER A 50 -42.51 9.52 -20.88
C SER A 50 -41.70 8.37 -20.26
N TYR A 51 -40.60 7.95 -20.91
CA TYR A 51 -39.70 6.93 -20.37
C TYR A 51 -38.77 7.49 -19.30
N PRO A 52 -38.43 6.73 -18.24
CA PRO A 52 -37.61 7.23 -17.15
C PRO A 52 -36.17 7.48 -17.57
N ILE A 53 -35.70 8.73 -17.43
CA ILE A 53 -34.31 9.12 -17.74
C ILE A 53 -33.34 8.95 -16.55
N GLY A 54 -33.78 8.29 -15.49
CA GLY A 54 -33.05 8.10 -14.22
C GLY A 54 -33.24 9.24 -13.22
N ALA A 55 -32.81 9.01 -11.97
CA ALA A 55 -32.94 10.00 -10.91
C ALA A 55 -31.89 11.12 -11.00
N VAL A 56 -32.15 12.26 -10.37
CA VAL A 56 -31.19 13.34 -10.12
C VAL A 56 -30.95 13.50 -8.63
N MET A 57 -29.77 13.99 -8.29
CA MET A 57 -29.42 14.21 -6.89
C MET A 57 -28.91 15.63 -6.68
N THR A 58 -29.45 16.31 -5.67
CA THR A 58 -29.11 17.69 -5.35
C THR A 58 -28.68 17.83 -3.89
N LEU A 59 -27.90 18.87 -3.59
CA LEU A 59 -27.52 19.28 -2.25
C LEU A 59 -28.04 20.68 -1.97
N ARG A 60 -28.84 20.84 -0.91
CA ARG A 60 -29.26 22.17 -0.46
C ARG A 60 -28.11 22.94 0.17
N THR A 61 -27.86 24.14 -0.34
CA THR A 61 -26.72 24.98 0.07
C THR A 61 -26.98 25.75 1.37
N GLY A 62 -25.97 26.50 1.82
CA GLY A 62 -26.06 27.39 2.97
C GLY A 62 -25.51 26.82 4.28
N ASN A 63 -24.89 25.63 4.26
CA ASN A 63 -24.16 25.11 5.40
C ASN A 63 -22.74 25.72 5.46
N PRO A 64 -22.37 26.44 6.53
CA PRO A 64 -21.02 27.02 6.65
C PRO A 64 -19.90 25.98 6.59
N ASP A 65 -20.17 24.75 7.03
CA ASP A 65 -19.20 23.65 7.13
C ASP A 65 -19.03 22.87 5.82
N VAL A 66 -19.87 23.12 4.81
CA VAL A 66 -19.84 22.45 3.51
C VAL A 66 -19.87 23.50 2.41
N LYS A 67 -18.68 23.99 2.04
CA LYS A 67 -18.50 24.91 0.92
C LYS A 67 -17.84 24.18 -0.25
N PHE A 68 -18.58 24.11 -1.34
CA PHE A 68 -18.03 23.77 -2.66
C PHE A 68 -18.11 25.03 -3.51
N LYS A 69 -17.07 25.30 -4.28
CA LYS A 69 -17.12 26.42 -5.21
C LYS A 69 -18.17 26.11 -6.29
N PRO A 70 -19.17 26.97 -6.48
CA PRO A 70 -20.22 26.70 -7.45
C PRO A 70 -19.74 27.05 -8.86
N ARG A 71 -20.26 26.32 -9.84
CA ARG A 71 -20.03 26.52 -11.27
C ARG A 71 -21.36 26.40 -11.99
N ALA A 72 -21.63 27.32 -12.90
CA ALA A 72 -22.83 27.27 -13.75
C ALA A 72 -22.89 25.99 -14.60
N LEU A 73 -24.10 25.59 -15.00
CA LEU A 73 -24.27 24.62 -16.08
C LEU A 73 -23.83 25.27 -17.41
N GLU A 74 -23.39 24.45 -18.36
CA GLU A 74 -23.01 24.92 -19.69
C GLU A 74 -24.16 25.72 -20.34
N GLY A 75 -23.84 26.84 -20.98
CA GLY A 75 -24.80 27.72 -21.65
C GLY A 75 -25.61 28.66 -20.73
N VAL A 76 -25.45 28.60 -19.41
CA VAL A 76 -26.09 29.55 -18.48
C VAL A 76 -25.23 30.81 -18.35
N GLU A 77 -25.72 31.95 -18.84
CA GLU A 77 -25.07 33.24 -18.67
C GLU A 77 -25.33 33.84 -17.28
N ASN A 78 -24.38 34.63 -16.75
CA ASN A 78 -24.51 35.39 -15.50
C ASN A 78 -24.79 34.61 -14.20
N ALA A 79 -24.76 33.27 -14.23
CA ALA A 79 -24.97 32.45 -13.03
C ALA A 79 -23.90 32.64 -11.93
N ALA A 80 -22.69 33.10 -12.28
CA ALA A 80 -21.63 33.37 -11.32
C ALA A 80 -21.96 34.49 -10.31
N ALA A 81 -22.95 35.34 -10.63
CA ALA A 81 -23.42 36.41 -9.74
C ALA A 81 -24.52 35.96 -8.77
N VAL A 82 -25.03 34.73 -8.91
CA VAL A 82 -26.15 34.20 -8.11
C VAL A 82 -25.60 33.15 -7.14
N GLU A 83 -25.89 33.30 -5.85
CA GLU A 83 -25.63 32.21 -4.90
C GLU A 83 -26.62 31.07 -5.15
N PRO A 84 -26.16 29.83 -5.41
CA PRO A 84 -27.06 28.73 -5.70
C PRO A 84 -27.80 28.27 -4.45
N GLU A 85 -29.07 27.89 -4.60
CA GLU A 85 -29.87 27.22 -3.57
C GLU A 85 -29.60 25.71 -3.54
N LEU A 86 -29.27 25.15 -4.71
CA LEU A 86 -29.03 23.73 -4.92
C LEU A 86 -27.75 23.50 -5.73
N LEU A 87 -26.97 22.49 -5.32
CA LEU A 87 -25.87 21.94 -6.12
C LEU A 87 -26.27 20.58 -6.70
N LEU A 88 -26.21 20.43 -8.01
CA LEU A 88 -26.49 19.17 -8.71
C LEU A 88 -25.30 18.21 -8.54
N LEU A 89 -25.49 17.15 -7.75
CA LEU A 89 -24.47 16.15 -7.46
C LEU A 89 -24.44 15.00 -8.46
N ASP A 90 -25.59 14.63 -9.02
CA ASP A 90 -25.74 13.63 -10.08
C ASP A 90 -26.79 14.06 -11.09
N GLY A 91 -26.63 13.59 -12.34
CA GLY A 91 -27.50 13.97 -13.46
C GLY A 91 -27.01 15.18 -14.25
N GLN A 92 -25.77 15.64 -13.99
CA GLN A 92 -25.15 16.77 -14.68
C GLN A 92 -25.34 16.71 -16.19
N GLN A 93 -24.94 15.60 -16.82
CA GLN A 93 -24.95 15.51 -18.28
C GLN A 93 -26.38 15.60 -18.85
N ARG A 94 -27.36 14.97 -18.19
CA ARG A 94 -28.77 14.98 -18.58
C ARG A 94 -29.37 16.37 -18.43
N ILE A 95 -29.25 16.99 -17.26
CA ILE A 95 -29.86 18.29 -16.98
C ILE A 95 -29.22 19.40 -17.81
N THR A 96 -27.90 19.37 -18.01
CA THR A 96 -27.22 20.32 -18.93
C THR A 96 -27.72 20.16 -20.36
N SER A 97 -27.81 18.94 -20.89
CA SER A 97 -28.30 18.69 -22.25
C SER A 97 -29.75 19.17 -22.43
N LEU A 98 -30.63 18.91 -21.46
CA LEU A 98 -32.03 19.34 -21.51
C LEU A 98 -32.18 20.85 -21.39
N TYR A 99 -31.39 21.51 -20.54
CA TYR A 99 -31.37 22.96 -20.45
C TYR A 99 -30.94 23.58 -21.79
N LEU A 100 -29.85 23.07 -22.37
CA LEU A 100 -29.35 23.55 -23.65
C LEU A 100 -30.39 23.38 -24.77
N ALA A 101 -31.01 22.19 -24.87
CA ALA A 101 -31.96 21.88 -25.94
C ALA A 101 -33.34 22.53 -25.79
N LEU A 102 -33.84 22.69 -24.56
CA LEU A 102 -35.25 23.08 -24.29
C LEU A 102 -35.41 24.48 -23.69
N GLY A 103 -34.34 25.07 -23.14
CA GLY A 103 -34.46 26.29 -22.32
C GLY A 103 -33.46 27.41 -22.63
N SER A 104 -32.32 27.11 -23.26
CA SER A 104 -31.27 28.11 -23.52
C SER A 104 -31.64 29.12 -24.61
N GLY A 105 -32.50 28.73 -25.57
CA GLY A 105 -32.81 29.52 -26.76
C GLY A 105 -31.66 29.66 -27.76
N GLN A 106 -30.55 28.95 -27.56
CA GLN A 106 -29.37 28.95 -28.43
C GLN A 106 -29.16 27.55 -29.03
N PRO A 107 -28.48 27.44 -30.20
CA PRO A 107 -28.00 26.15 -30.69
C PRO A 107 -27.11 25.46 -29.65
N VAL A 108 -27.25 24.14 -29.54
CA VAL A 108 -26.52 23.32 -28.57
C VAL A 108 -25.10 23.05 -29.07
N PRO A 109 -24.05 23.46 -28.32
CA PRO A 109 -22.66 23.30 -28.69
C PRO A 109 -22.14 21.87 -28.43
N THR A 110 -22.62 20.88 -29.16
CA THR A 110 -22.33 19.45 -28.95
C THR A 110 -21.20 18.90 -29.86
N ARG A 111 -21.01 17.59 -29.88
CA ARG A 111 -20.05 16.87 -30.72
C ARG A 111 -20.74 15.84 -31.61
N ASP A 112 -20.17 15.58 -32.79
CA ASP A 112 -20.57 14.45 -33.61
C ASP A 112 -19.98 13.13 -33.09
N ALA A 113 -20.38 11.99 -33.69
CA ALA A 113 -19.86 10.66 -33.35
C ALA A 113 -18.34 10.50 -33.54
N ARG A 114 -17.67 11.44 -34.21
CA ARG A 114 -16.21 11.48 -34.41
C ARG A 114 -15.51 12.45 -33.45
N GLY A 115 -16.26 13.12 -32.57
CA GLY A 115 -15.76 14.05 -31.57
C GLY A 115 -15.57 15.49 -32.07
N ASN A 116 -15.98 15.81 -33.30
CA ASN A 116 -15.87 17.17 -33.85
C ASN A 116 -16.92 18.09 -33.24
N SER A 117 -16.55 19.34 -32.96
CA SER A 117 -17.47 20.35 -32.42
C SER A 117 -18.51 20.76 -33.48
N ILE A 118 -19.78 20.73 -33.09
CA ILE A 118 -20.93 21.06 -33.93
C ILE A 118 -21.98 21.86 -33.13
N GLN A 119 -22.87 22.55 -33.83
CA GLN A 119 -23.95 23.35 -33.24
C GLN A 119 -25.28 22.84 -33.77
N ARG A 120 -26.18 22.40 -32.88
CA ARG A 120 -27.42 21.71 -33.24
C ARG A 120 -28.68 22.32 -32.63
N ARG A 121 -29.78 22.22 -33.36
CA ARG A 121 -31.15 22.49 -32.90
C ARG A 121 -31.96 21.20 -33.04
N TYR A 122 -32.87 20.95 -32.11
CA TYR A 122 -33.66 19.72 -32.09
C TYR A 122 -35.12 20.00 -32.42
N PHE A 123 -35.68 19.19 -33.31
CA PHE A 123 -37.06 19.27 -33.78
C PHE A 123 -37.74 17.91 -33.65
N ALA A 124 -39.05 17.91 -33.48
CA ALA A 124 -39.88 16.71 -33.57
C ALA A 124 -40.65 16.72 -34.89
N ASP A 125 -40.48 15.67 -35.69
CA ASP A 125 -41.31 15.44 -36.87
C ASP A 125 -42.71 15.01 -36.40
N ILE A 126 -43.70 15.86 -36.65
CA ILE A 126 -45.08 15.64 -36.18
C ILE A 126 -45.64 14.33 -36.73
N SER A 127 -45.46 14.07 -38.03
CA SER A 127 -46.06 12.90 -38.68
C SER A 127 -45.43 11.61 -38.16
N LYS A 128 -44.11 11.59 -38.01
CA LYS A 128 -43.41 10.43 -37.43
C LYS A 128 -43.70 10.22 -35.95
N CYS A 129 -43.91 11.29 -35.19
CA CYS A 129 -44.15 11.18 -33.74
C CYS A 129 -45.53 10.56 -33.41
N ILE A 130 -46.52 10.71 -34.29
CA ILE A 130 -47.87 10.17 -34.13
C ILE A 130 -48.06 8.82 -34.81
N ASP A 131 -47.11 8.38 -35.63
CA ASP A 131 -47.11 7.07 -36.28
C ASP A 131 -46.63 5.99 -35.28
N PRO A 132 -47.45 4.98 -34.94
CA PRO A 132 -47.06 3.92 -34.02
C PRO A 132 -45.99 2.96 -34.58
N ASP A 133 -45.75 2.95 -35.89
CA ASP A 133 -44.80 2.06 -36.55
C ASP A 133 -43.40 2.71 -36.74
N GLU A 134 -43.25 4.01 -36.52
CA GLU A 134 -41.98 4.73 -36.59
C GLU A 134 -41.22 4.69 -35.25
N ASP A 135 -39.89 4.70 -35.32
CA ASP A 135 -39.05 4.84 -34.12
C ASP A 135 -39.00 6.29 -33.66
N ARG A 136 -39.34 6.54 -32.39
CA ARG A 136 -39.32 7.90 -31.83
C ARG A 136 -37.92 8.51 -31.83
N GLU A 137 -36.86 7.70 -31.72
CA GLU A 137 -35.50 8.24 -31.83
C GLU A 137 -35.22 8.82 -33.22
N GLU A 138 -35.85 8.29 -34.27
CA GLU A 138 -35.75 8.83 -35.64
C GLU A 138 -36.67 10.04 -35.86
N ALA A 139 -37.74 10.16 -35.09
CA ALA A 139 -38.67 11.30 -35.15
C ALA A 139 -38.12 12.55 -34.44
N ILE A 140 -37.15 12.41 -33.52
CA ILE A 140 -36.41 13.53 -32.93
C ILE A 140 -35.19 13.86 -33.79
N VAL A 141 -35.28 14.94 -34.55
CA VAL A 141 -34.32 15.27 -35.60
C VAL A 141 -33.35 16.36 -35.12
N SER A 142 -32.05 16.06 -35.23
CA SER A 142 -30.97 17.02 -35.02
C SER A 142 -30.64 17.78 -36.31
N VAL A 143 -30.76 19.11 -36.25
CA VAL A 143 -30.59 20.02 -37.37
C VAL A 143 -29.40 20.94 -37.10
N SER A 144 -28.64 21.36 -38.13
CA SER A 144 -27.57 22.34 -37.90
C SER A 144 -28.13 23.70 -37.46
N ALA A 145 -27.27 24.53 -36.87
CA ALA A 145 -27.65 25.84 -36.33
C ALA A 145 -28.34 26.79 -37.33
N ASP A 146 -28.08 26.64 -38.63
CA ASP A 146 -28.72 27.36 -39.73
C ASP A 146 -30.12 26.83 -40.10
N GLY A 147 -30.58 25.76 -39.45
CA GLY A 147 -31.90 25.16 -39.69
C GLY A 147 -31.95 24.26 -40.93
N LEU A 148 -30.81 23.75 -41.41
CA LEU A 148 -30.76 22.94 -42.64
C LEU A 148 -30.31 21.50 -42.37
N ILE A 149 -30.96 20.52 -42.99
CA ILE A 149 -30.47 19.14 -43.06
C ILE A 149 -29.93 18.94 -44.47
N ARG A 150 -28.70 18.40 -44.57
CA ARG A 150 -28.03 18.19 -45.85
C ARG A 150 -27.73 16.71 -46.06
N SER A 151 -28.10 16.17 -47.22
CA SER A 151 -27.77 14.82 -47.65
C SER A 151 -26.91 14.89 -48.90
N ARG A 152 -25.68 14.34 -48.83
CA ARG A 152 -24.70 14.34 -49.94
C ARG A 152 -24.38 15.72 -50.57
N GLY A 153 -24.62 16.80 -49.82
CA GLY A 153 -24.32 18.18 -50.26
C GLY A 153 -25.55 19.00 -50.63
N ASP A 154 -26.70 18.35 -50.88
CA ASP A 154 -27.97 19.02 -51.16
C ASP A 154 -28.80 19.19 -49.89
N VAL A 155 -29.57 20.29 -49.81
CA VAL A 155 -30.51 20.53 -48.71
C VAL A 155 -31.69 19.58 -48.85
N SER A 156 -31.86 18.67 -47.88
CA SER A 156 -32.95 17.70 -47.86
C SER A 156 -34.16 18.22 -47.06
N ILE A 157 -33.92 18.97 -45.98
CA ILE A 157 -34.97 19.60 -45.16
C ILE A 157 -34.49 21.01 -44.77
N ASP A 158 -35.39 21.98 -44.83
CA ASP A 158 -35.16 23.36 -44.43
C ASP A 158 -36.20 23.74 -43.37
N VAL A 159 -35.73 24.11 -42.19
CA VAL A 159 -36.52 24.57 -41.03
C VAL A 159 -35.97 25.89 -40.48
N SER A 160 -35.27 26.66 -41.33
CA SER A 160 -34.59 27.90 -40.97
C SER A 160 -35.54 29.05 -40.61
N SER A 161 -36.79 29.00 -41.09
CA SER A 161 -37.87 29.94 -40.74
C SER A 161 -39.10 29.22 -40.20
N LEU A 162 -39.98 29.97 -39.54
CA LEU A 162 -41.23 29.45 -39.00
C LEU A 162 -42.14 28.89 -40.10
N GLU A 163 -42.21 29.57 -41.24
CA GLU A 163 -42.98 29.11 -42.39
C GLU A 163 -42.45 27.76 -42.91
N ARG A 164 -41.11 27.61 -42.98
CA ARG A 164 -40.47 26.36 -43.41
C ARG A 164 -40.62 25.22 -42.40
N GLN A 165 -40.60 25.54 -41.10
CA GLN A 165 -40.93 24.57 -40.04
C GLN A 165 -42.36 24.03 -40.18
N ILE A 166 -43.32 24.91 -40.45
CA ILE A 166 -44.73 24.57 -40.61
C ILE A 166 -44.98 23.77 -41.90
N GLU A 167 -44.31 24.13 -42.99
CA GLU A 167 -44.37 23.41 -44.27
C GLU A 167 -43.79 21.99 -44.12
N ALA A 168 -42.67 21.85 -43.40
CA ALA A 168 -42.02 20.57 -43.15
C ALA A 168 -42.67 19.73 -42.04
N GLY A 169 -43.62 20.28 -41.27
CA GLY A 169 -44.22 19.58 -40.12
C GLY A 169 -43.23 19.35 -38.96
N MET A 170 -42.25 20.24 -38.82
CA MET A 170 -41.14 20.11 -37.86
C MET A 170 -41.33 21.06 -36.67
N PHE A 171 -41.72 20.50 -35.53
CA PHE A 171 -41.95 21.27 -34.31
C PHE A 171 -40.63 21.53 -33.54
N PRO A 172 -40.27 22.80 -33.26
CA PRO A 172 -39.04 23.11 -32.52
C PRO A 172 -39.15 22.73 -31.04
N LEU A 173 -38.29 21.84 -30.55
CA LEU A 173 -38.32 21.43 -29.13
C LEU A 173 -37.90 22.55 -28.16
N GLU A 174 -37.18 23.56 -28.63
CA GLU A 174 -36.76 24.72 -27.80
C GLU A 174 -37.92 25.54 -27.24
N ILE A 175 -39.13 25.37 -27.77
CA ILE A 175 -40.34 26.06 -27.27
C ILE A 175 -41.28 25.13 -26.51
N VAL A 176 -41.01 23.82 -26.42
CA VAL A 176 -41.98 22.83 -25.93
C VAL A 176 -42.48 23.10 -24.50
N LEU A 177 -41.63 23.71 -23.66
CA LEU A 177 -41.96 24.08 -22.27
C LEU A 177 -42.49 25.53 -22.13
N ASP A 178 -42.60 26.28 -23.23
CA ASP A 178 -43.13 27.64 -23.28
C ASP A 178 -44.53 27.64 -23.91
N ALA A 179 -45.54 27.45 -23.06
CA ALA A 179 -46.94 27.34 -23.48
C ALA A 179 -47.42 28.50 -24.38
N ALA A 180 -46.86 29.72 -24.23
CA ALA A 180 -47.22 30.85 -25.06
C ALA A 180 -46.64 30.72 -26.48
N LYS A 181 -45.38 30.31 -26.60
CA LYS A 181 -44.74 30.07 -27.90
C LYS A 181 -45.31 28.83 -28.59
N THR A 182 -45.52 27.73 -27.87
CA THR A 182 -46.16 26.50 -28.41
C THR A 182 -47.53 26.82 -29.00
N ARG A 183 -48.39 27.55 -28.27
CA ARG A 183 -49.70 27.97 -28.78
C ARG A 183 -49.61 28.92 -29.98
N LYS A 184 -48.57 29.76 -30.04
CA LYS A 184 -48.34 30.63 -31.22
C LYS A 184 -47.98 29.78 -32.44
N TRP A 185 -47.11 28.78 -32.27
CA TRP A 185 -46.70 27.86 -33.32
C TRP A 185 -47.89 27.02 -33.82
N MET A 186 -48.63 26.38 -32.91
CA MET A 186 -49.85 25.61 -33.19
C MET A 186 -50.84 26.40 -34.05
N ARG A 187 -51.13 27.65 -33.69
CA ARG A 187 -52.08 28.49 -34.45
C ARG A 187 -51.69 28.70 -35.90
N GLN A 188 -50.39 28.76 -36.19
CA GLN A 188 -49.92 28.90 -37.57
C GLN A 188 -49.85 27.56 -38.29
N PHE A 189 -49.53 26.47 -37.57
CA PHE A 189 -49.58 25.13 -38.12
C PHE A 189 -50.99 24.78 -38.61
N CYS A 190 -52.03 25.03 -37.80
CA CYS A 190 -53.42 24.75 -38.14
C CYS A 190 -54.10 25.84 -39.01
N ALA A 191 -53.36 26.85 -39.47
CA ALA A 191 -53.92 27.93 -40.26
C ALA A 191 -54.30 27.44 -41.68
N PRO A 192 -55.37 27.97 -42.31
CA PRO A 192 -55.79 27.57 -43.65
C PRO A 192 -54.74 27.78 -44.74
N GLU A 193 -53.83 28.74 -44.55
CA GLU A 193 -52.74 29.00 -45.49
C GLU A 193 -51.66 27.90 -45.47
N SER A 194 -51.65 27.08 -44.43
CA SER A 194 -50.62 26.06 -44.20
C SER A 194 -51.04 24.68 -44.73
N GLY A 195 -52.33 24.43 -44.94
CA GLY A 195 -52.85 23.15 -45.44
C GLY A 195 -54.32 22.96 -45.12
N ASP A 196 -54.80 21.71 -45.16
CA ASP A 196 -56.16 21.38 -44.71
C ASP A 196 -56.29 21.59 -43.20
N PRO A 197 -57.10 22.56 -42.73
CA PRO A 197 -57.21 22.86 -41.30
C PRO A 197 -57.70 21.68 -40.47
N GLU A 198 -58.63 20.88 -40.99
CA GLU A 198 -59.24 19.79 -40.22
C GLU A 198 -58.21 18.67 -39.98
N ALA A 199 -57.52 18.25 -41.04
CA ALA A 199 -56.43 17.28 -40.94
C ALA A 199 -55.27 17.76 -40.08
N ARG A 200 -54.90 19.05 -40.16
CA ARG A 200 -53.80 19.60 -39.34
C ARG A 200 -54.17 19.76 -37.86
N ILE A 201 -55.42 20.07 -37.55
CA ILE A 201 -55.92 20.07 -36.16
C ILE A 201 -55.84 18.65 -35.60
N GLU A 202 -56.31 17.65 -36.35
CA GLU A 202 -56.23 16.24 -35.92
C GLU A 202 -54.78 15.79 -35.70
N GLN A 203 -53.87 16.13 -36.61
CA GLN A 203 -52.43 15.85 -36.44
C GLN A 203 -51.85 16.53 -35.21
N TRP A 204 -52.18 17.80 -34.98
CA TRP A 204 -51.70 18.53 -33.81
C TRP A 204 -52.24 17.94 -32.52
N ASP A 205 -53.53 17.63 -32.43
CA ASP A 205 -54.14 17.06 -31.22
C ASP A 205 -53.48 15.72 -30.86
N ALA A 206 -53.22 14.88 -31.86
CA ALA A 206 -52.48 13.63 -31.67
C ALA A 206 -51.03 13.87 -31.21
N PHE A 207 -50.34 14.84 -31.79
CA PHE A 207 -48.96 15.19 -31.43
C PHE A 207 -48.85 15.84 -30.04
N GLU A 208 -49.80 16.71 -29.67
CA GLU A 208 -49.86 17.38 -28.38
C GLU A 208 -49.99 16.35 -27.25
N GLU A 209 -50.87 15.36 -27.43
CA GLU A 209 -51.02 14.25 -26.48
C GLU A 209 -49.81 13.31 -26.47
N ALA A 210 -49.25 12.98 -27.64
CA ALA A 210 -48.16 12.01 -27.76
C ALA A 210 -46.77 12.56 -27.40
N VAL A 211 -46.57 13.87 -27.41
CA VAL A 211 -45.26 14.52 -27.26
C VAL A 211 -45.32 15.71 -26.29
N VAL A 212 -46.10 16.75 -26.58
CA VAL A 212 -46.04 18.03 -25.83
C VAL A 212 -46.41 17.81 -24.36
N HIS A 213 -47.52 17.14 -24.09
CA HIS A 213 -47.96 16.83 -22.73
C HIS A 213 -46.94 15.98 -21.96
N ASN A 214 -46.22 15.09 -22.64
CA ASN A 214 -45.17 14.28 -22.02
C ASN A 214 -44.02 15.16 -21.51
N PHE A 215 -43.59 16.18 -22.27
CA PHE A 215 -42.58 17.14 -21.81
C PHE A 215 -43.10 18.04 -20.69
N GLU A 216 -44.31 18.59 -20.82
CA GLU A 216 -44.87 19.54 -19.83
C GLU A 216 -45.11 18.89 -18.46
N ARG A 217 -45.58 17.63 -18.46
CA ARG A 217 -45.90 16.88 -17.24
C ARG A 217 -44.74 16.04 -16.74
N TYR A 218 -43.61 16.00 -17.45
CA TYR A 218 -42.48 15.15 -17.10
C TYR A 218 -41.94 15.50 -15.71
N THR A 219 -41.88 14.50 -14.84
CA THR A 219 -41.23 14.61 -13.55
C THR A 219 -39.99 13.74 -13.50
N VAL A 220 -38.93 14.28 -12.89
CA VAL A 220 -37.68 13.57 -12.69
C VAL A 220 -37.63 13.12 -11.23
N PRO A 221 -37.39 11.81 -10.96
CA PRO A 221 -37.14 11.35 -9.60
C PRO A 221 -35.95 12.11 -9.01
N SER A 222 -36.14 12.76 -7.87
CA SER A 222 -35.12 13.59 -7.23
C SER A 222 -34.82 13.14 -5.81
N ILE A 223 -33.52 13.16 -5.48
CA ILE A 223 -33.00 12.92 -4.13
C ILE A 223 -32.28 14.19 -3.70
N GLU A 224 -32.83 14.88 -2.70
CA GLU A 224 -32.23 16.09 -2.17
C GLU A 224 -31.58 15.81 -0.82
N LEU A 225 -30.28 16.04 -0.73
CA LEU A 225 -29.52 15.99 0.51
C LEU A 225 -29.78 17.27 1.31
N ALA A 226 -30.14 17.09 2.58
CA ALA A 226 -30.43 18.21 3.48
C ALA A 226 -29.19 19.07 3.70
N LYS A 227 -29.39 20.36 3.98
CA LYS A 227 -28.34 21.35 4.29
C LYS A 227 -27.36 20.87 5.38
N MET A 228 -27.85 20.18 6.41
CA MET A 228 -27.02 19.66 7.51
C MET A 228 -26.28 18.36 7.18
N THR A 229 -26.31 17.89 5.94
CA THR A 229 -25.59 16.69 5.53
C THR A 229 -24.08 16.93 5.65
N PRO A 230 -23.35 16.11 6.43
CA PRO A 230 -21.92 16.28 6.57
C PRO A 230 -21.22 16.15 5.21
N LYS A 231 -20.19 16.96 4.97
CA LYS A 231 -19.36 16.91 3.76
C LYS A 231 -18.95 15.48 3.37
N GLU A 232 -18.51 14.69 4.34
CA GLU A 232 -18.13 13.29 4.12
C GLU A 232 -19.27 12.44 3.54
N ALA A 233 -20.50 12.63 4.03
CA ALA A 233 -21.66 11.91 3.52
C ALA A 233 -22.00 12.34 2.10
N VAL A 234 -21.93 13.65 1.80
CA VAL A 234 -22.08 14.16 0.43
C VAL A 234 -21.07 13.52 -0.51
N CYS A 235 -19.80 13.47 -0.11
CA CYS A 235 -18.72 12.88 -0.89
C CYS A 235 -18.92 11.38 -1.12
N GLN A 236 -19.31 10.62 -0.09
CA GLN A 236 -19.57 9.18 -0.21
C GLN A 236 -20.75 8.88 -1.13
N VAL A 237 -21.82 9.67 -1.04
CA VAL A 237 -22.97 9.51 -1.91
C VAL A 237 -22.58 9.84 -3.35
N PHE A 238 -21.79 10.90 -3.56
CA PHE A 238 -21.26 11.24 -4.88
C PHE A 238 -20.39 10.11 -5.47
N GLU A 239 -19.44 9.55 -4.71
CA GLU A 239 -18.58 8.44 -5.15
C GLU A 239 -19.40 7.22 -5.56
N LYS A 240 -20.43 6.86 -4.78
CA LYS A 240 -21.27 5.70 -5.05
C LYS A 240 -22.15 5.88 -6.28
N VAL A 241 -22.70 7.08 -6.48
CA VAL A 241 -23.58 7.38 -7.62
C VAL A 241 -22.78 7.54 -8.91
N ASN A 242 -21.52 8.01 -8.84
CA ASN A 242 -20.62 8.13 -10.00
C ASN A 242 -19.85 6.84 -10.33
N THR A 243 -20.34 5.66 -9.92
CA THR A 243 -19.66 4.36 -10.16
C THR A 243 -19.57 3.96 -11.64
N GLY A 244 -20.27 4.66 -12.54
CA GLY A 244 -20.12 4.54 -14.01
C GLY A 244 -19.07 5.47 -14.65
N GLY A 245 -18.35 6.28 -13.86
CA GLY A 245 -17.29 7.20 -14.31
C GLY A 245 -16.01 7.09 -13.45
N VAL A 246 -14.99 7.91 -13.75
CA VAL A 246 -13.76 7.96 -12.93
C VAL A 246 -14.12 8.39 -11.51
N SER A 247 -13.89 7.51 -10.53
CA SER A 247 -14.19 7.75 -9.12
C SER A 247 -13.38 8.92 -8.57
N LEU A 248 -14.03 9.92 -7.95
CA LEU A 248 -13.31 10.95 -7.22
C LEU A 248 -12.57 10.34 -6.03
N THR A 249 -11.28 10.61 -5.93
CA THR A 249 -10.44 10.18 -4.81
C THR A 249 -10.56 11.16 -3.63
N VAL A 250 -10.13 10.74 -2.42
CA VAL A 250 -10.08 11.59 -1.22
C VAL A 250 -9.33 12.90 -1.49
N PHE A 251 -8.29 12.85 -2.31
CA PHE A 251 -7.50 14.01 -2.70
C PHE A 251 -8.28 15.02 -3.52
N GLU A 252 -9.08 14.57 -4.48
CA GLU A 252 -9.87 15.45 -5.35
C GLU A 252 -10.98 16.13 -4.56
N LEU A 253 -11.59 15.40 -3.62
CA LEU A 253 -12.58 15.95 -2.69
C LEU A 253 -11.99 17.02 -1.77
N LEU A 254 -10.79 16.79 -1.25
CA LEU A 254 -10.08 17.80 -0.46
C LEU A 254 -9.69 19.01 -1.30
N THR A 255 -9.20 18.78 -2.52
CA THR A 255 -8.85 19.86 -3.46
C THR A 255 -10.03 20.79 -3.69
N ALA A 256 -11.20 20.23 -3.96
CA ALA A 256 -12.44 20.99 -4.15
C ALA A 256 -12.82 21.83 -2.94
N THR A 257 -12.58 21.30 -1.73
CA THR A 257 -12.93 22.03 -0.51
C THR A 257 -11.92 23.11 -0.20
N PHE A 258 -10.64 22.82 -0.39
CA PHE A 258 -9.57 23.79 -0.13
C PHE A 258 -9.62 24.95 -1.14
N ALA A 259 -10.10 24.69 -2.36
CA ALA A 259 -10.38 25.73 -3.34
C ALA A 259 -11.46 26.73 -2.87
N ALA A 260 -12.41 26.31 -2.04
CA ALA A 260 -13.40 27.22 -1.43
C ALA A 260 -12.78 28.18 -0.40
N ASP A 261 -11.59 27.85 0.10
CA ASP A 261 -10.77 28.68 1.00
C ASP A 261 -9.55 29.29 0.27
N ASP A 262 -9.65 29.48 -1.05
CA ASP A 262 -8.61 30.04 -1.94
C ASP A 262 -7.25 29.33 -1.84
N PHE A 263 -7.25 28.01 -1.66
CA PHE A 263 -6.02 27.20 -1.63
C PHE A 263 -6.00 26.12 -2.70
N ALA A 264 -5.00 26.20 -3.59
CA ALA A 264 -4.78 25.25 -4.68
C ALA A 264 -3.96 24.03 -4.19
N LEU A 265 -4.65 23.07 -3.55
CA LEU A 265 -4.02 21.85 -3.01
C LEU A 265 -3.27 21.03 -4.09
N ARG A 266 -3.80 21.01 -5.32
CA ARG A 266 -3.20 20.26 -6.43
C ARG A 266 -1.83 20.81 -6.83
N ASP A 267 -1.71 22.13 -6.88
CA ASP A 267 -0.47 22.81 -7.28
C ASP A 267 0.59 22.65 -6.19
N ASP A 268 0.21 22.86 -4.92
CA ASP A 268 1.13 22.65 -3.78
C ASP A 268 1.62 21.19 -3.71
N TRP A 269 0.75 20.19 -3.94
CA TRP A 269 1.18 18.80 -4.01
C TRP A 269 2.14 18.55 -5.18
N ALA A 270 1.85 19.08 -6.37
CA ALA A 270 2.71 18.90 -7.55
C ALA A 270 4.12 19.46 -7.31
N ASP A 271 4.26 20.56 -6.58
CA ASP A 271 5.57 21.10 -6.22
C ASP A 271 6.30 20.25 -5.19
N ARG A 272 5.60 19.70 -4.21
CA ARG A 272 6.18 18.75 -3.24
C ARG A 272 6.58 17.44 -3.90
N GLU A 273 5.78 16.93 -4.82
CA GLU A 273 6.06 15.69 -5.54
C GLU A 273 7.40 15.77 -6.30
N LYS A 274 7.74 16.93 -6.87
CA LYS A 274 9.06 17.16 -7.49
C LYS A 274 10.21 17.02 -6.49
N LEU A 275 10.04 17.54 -5.27
CA LEU A 275 11.05 17.42 -4.20
C LEU A 275 11.20 15.97 -3.70
N LEU A 276 10.10 15.21 -3.74
CA LEU A 276 10.06 13.82 -3.29
C LEU A 276 10.46 12.82 -4.39
N ALA A 277 10.69 13.28 -5.62
CA ALA A 277 11.05 12.42 -6.75
C ALA A 277 12.51 11.94 -6.72
N GLU A 278 13.43 12.70 -6.10
CA GLU A 278 14.85 12.33 -6.04
C GLU A 278 15.11 11.06 -5.21
N PRO A 279 14.55 10.89 -4.00
CA PRO A 279 14.79 9.69 -3.21
C PRO A 279 14.03 8.47 -3.78
N HIS A 280 14.73 7.50 -4.36
CA HIS A 280 14.15 6.27 -4.91
C HIS A 280 13.34 5.43 -3.91
N VAL A 281 13.58 5.59 -2.61
CA VAL A 281 12.80 4.91 -1.56
C VAL A 281 11.36 5.46 -1.45
N LEU A 282 11.13 6.71 -1.86
CA LEU A 282 9.83 7.37 -1.79
C LEU A 282 9.01 7.23 -3.09
N SER A 283 9.45 6.44 -4.07
CA SER A 283 8.75 6.30 -5.36
C SER A 283 7.32 5.76 -5.26
N SER A 284 6.98 5.00 -4.21
CA SER A 284 5.60 4.57 -3.91
C SER A 284 4.82 5.53 -3.01
N PHE A 285 5.45 6.59 -2.51
CA PHE A 285 4.78 7.56 -1.64
C PHE A 285 3.73 8.32 -2.43
N ARG A 286 2.50 8.37 -1.94
CA ARG A 286 1.36 9.00 -2.61
C ARG A 286 0.83 10.16 -1.78
N THR A 287 0.02 10.99 -2.43
CA THR A 287 -0.69 12.08 -1.76
C THR A 287 -1.57 11.60 -0.61
N THR A 288 -2.12 10.38 -0.72
CA THR A 288 -2.90 9.76 0.36
C THR A 288 -2.06 9.55 1.62
N ASP A 289 -0.81 9.10 1.48
CA ASP A 289 0.10 8.90 2.61
C ASP A 289 0.43 10.24 3.25
N PHE A 290 0.73 11.25 2.43
CA PHE A 290 1.01 12.62 2.89
C PHE A 290 -0.15 13.22 3.68
N LEU A 291 -1.38 13.10 3.17
CA LEU A 291 -2.58 13.58 3.85
C LEU A 291 -2.90 12.79 5.12
N GLN A 292 -2.62 11.48 5.15
CA GLN A 292 -2.73 10.68 6.36
C GLN A 292 -1.75 11.16 7.44
N ILE A 293 -0.50 11.49 7.08
CA ILE A 293 0.48 12.06 8.03
C ILE A 293 -0.04 13.39 8.60
N ILE A 294 -0.53 14.30 7.74
CA ILE A 294 -1.11 15.58 8.18
C ILE A 294 -2.30 15.34 9.12
N SER A 295 -3.18 14.39 8.79
CA SER A 295 -4.33 14.02 9.63
C SER A 295 -3.90 13.46 11.00
N LEU A 296 -2.88 12.61 11.04
CA LEU A 296 -2.30 12.13 12.30
C LEU A 296 -1.77 13.29 13.14
N LEU A 297 -0.98 14.19 12.56
CA LEU A 297 -0.37 15.31 13.27
C LEU A 297 -1.41 16.30 13.79
N ALA A 298 -2.38 16.69 12.95
CA ALA A 298 -3.43 17.62 13.34
C ALA A 298 -4.30 17.05 14.48
N THR A 299 -4.72 15.78 14.38
CA THR A 299 -5.55 15.15 15.41
C THR A 299 -4.75 14.85 16.68
N TYR A 300 -3.47 14.45 16.58
CA TYR A 300 -2.56 14.30 17.71
C TYR A 300 -2.32 15.61 18.45
N HIS A 301 -2.10 16.70 17.73
CA HIS A 301 -1.88 18.02 18.33
C HIS A 301 -3.14 18.51 19.07
N ARG A 302 -4.33 18.37 18.48
CA ARG A 302 -5.60 18.70 19.16
C ARG A 302 -5.80 17.88 20.44
N ARG A 303 -5.51 16.57 20.38
CA ARG A 303 -5.59 15.69 21.55
C ARG A 303 -4.63 16.12 22.65
N THR A 304 -3.37 16.39 22.29
CA THR A 304 -2.34 16.83 23.23
C THR A 304 -2.72 18.17 23.86
N ALA A 305 -3.14 19.15 23.07
CA ALA A 305 -3.61 20.44 23.57
C ALA A 305 -4.81 20.30 24.52
N HIS A 306 -5.77 19.43 24.18
CA HIS A 306 -6.93 19.15 25.05
C HIS A 306 -6.49 18.57 26.39
N LEU A 307 -5.64 17.55 26.39
CA LEU A 307 -5.16 16.87 27.60
C LEU A 307 -4.24 17.75 28.46
N THR A 308 -3.51 18.70 27.86
CA THR A 308 -2.75 19.71 28.60
C THR A 308 -3.67 20.65 29.37
N ASN A 309 -4.78 21.07 28.75
CA ASN A 309 -5.75 21.97 29.37
C ASN A 309 -6.73 21.23 30.31
N HIS A 310 -7.00 19.95 30.04
CA HIS A 310 -7.93 19.09 30.78
C HIS A 310 -7.30 17.70 31.04
N PRO A 311 -6.39 17.59 32.02
CA PRO A 311 -5.72 16.33 32.32
C PRO A 311 -6.72 15.23 32.71
N GLY A 312 -6.63 14.07 32.05
CA GLY A 312 -7.46 12.90 32.36
C GLY A 312 -8.89 12.95 31.80
N ASP A 313 -9.23 13.90 30.92
CA ASP A 313 -10.55 13.91 30.28
C ASP A 313 -10.66 12.82 29.20
N ASP A 314 -11.48 11.80 29.47
CA ASP A 314 -11.77 10.70 28.56
C ASP A 314 -12.45 11.16 27.26
N ARG A 315 -12.94 12.40 27.20
CA ARG A 315 -13.53 13.01 25.99
C ARG A 315 -12.52 13.68 25.08
N ALA A 316 -11.22 13.57 25.36
CA ALA A 316 -10.18 14.09 24.48
C ALA A 316 -10.33 13.56 23.04
N PRO A 317 -10.17 14.41 22.00
CA PRO A 317 -10.35 13.98 20.62
C PRO A 317 -9.39 12.84 20.28
N ALA A 318 -9.84 11.90 19.48
CA ALA A 318 -9.02 10.76 19.07
C ALA A 318 -7.97 11.20 18.04
N THR A 319 -6.74 10.70 18.19
CA THR A 319 -5.77 10.71 17.09
C THR A 319 -6.25 9.72 16.02
N SER A 320 -6.32 10.16 14.78
CA SER A 320 -6.83 9.33 13.67
C SER A 320 -6.39 9.89 12.33
N CYS A 321 -6.26 8.99 11.34
CA CYS A 321 -6.04 9.31 9.94
C CYS A 321 -6.93 8.49 9.01
N LYS A 322 -8.06 8.00 9.54
CA LYS A 322 -9.05 7.31 8.72
C LYS A 322 -9.56 8.28 7.65
N ARG A 323 -10.06 7.74 6.55
CA ARG A 323 -10.65 8.53 5.45
C ARG A 323 -11.54 9.70 5.92
N LYS A 324 -12.42 9.44 6.88
CA LYS A 324 -13.32 10.45 7.47
C LYS A 324 -12.59 11.63 8.11
N ASP A 325 -11.44 11.38 8.71
CA ASP A 325 -10.63 12.36 9.43
C ASP A 325 -9.73 13.13 8.47
N VAL A 326 -9.26 12.48 7.40
CA VAL A 326 -8.58 13.14 6.27
C VAL A 326 -9.53 14.13 5.59
N LEU A 327 -10.78 13.75 5.31
CA LEU A 327 -11.77 14.64 4.67
C LEU A 327 -12.18 15.86 5.52
N ARG A 328 -11.93 15.81 6.84
CA ARG A 328 -12.17 16.88 7.83
C ARG A 328 -10.97 17.80 8.03
N LEU A 329 -9.86 17.56 7.33
CA LEU A 329 -8.74 18.50 7.34
C LEU A 329 -9.21 19.87 6.85
N THR A 330 -8.70 20.91 7.49
CA THR A 330 -8.87 22.30 7.07
C THR A 330 -7.62 22.79 6.35
N VAL A 331 -7.72 23.89 5.59
CA VAL A 331 -6.55 24.56 5.00
C VAL A 331 -5.56 24.97 6.10
N GLY A 332 -6.05 25.38 7.28
CA GLY A 332 -5.22 25.70 8.44
C GLY A 332 -4.38 24.50 8.88
N ASP A 333 -5.00 23.33 9.06
CA ASP A 333 -4.27 22.10 9.42
C ASP A 333 -3.21 21.75 8.38
N TYR A 334 -3.57 21.82 7.09
CA TYR A 334 -2.64 21.51 6.01
C TYR A 334 -1.44 22.45 6.03
N ARG A 335 -1.67 23.77 6.11
CA ARG A 335 -0.59 24.78 6.18
C ARG A 335 0.30 24.62 7.40
N SER A 336 -0.26 24.21 8.55
CA SER A 336 0.52 23.98 9.77
C SER A 336 1.51 22.83 9.65
N TRP A 337 1.17 21.77 8.90
CA TRP A 337 1.94 20.52 8.92
C TRP A 337 2.61 20.16 7.59
N ALA A 338 2.16 20.66 6.44
CA ALA A 338 2.68 20.22 5.15
C ALA A 338 4.18 20.48 4.99
N ASN A 339 4.68 21.65 5.41
CA ASN A 339 6.10 21.98 5.34
C ASN A 339 6.95 21.12 6.28
N THR A 340 6.52 20.97 7.54
CA THR A 340 7.27 20.17 8.52
C THR A 340 7.31 18.68 8.14
N VAL A 341 6.24 18.14 7.55
CA VAL A 341 6.25 16.78 6.99
C VAL A 341 7.25 16.68 5.84
N THR A 342 7.26 17.66 4.94
CA THR A 342 8.18 17.67 3.78
C THR A 342 9.65 17.75 4.24
N GLU A 343 9.94 18.54 5.26
CA GLU A 343 11.27 18.66 5.86
C GLU A 343 11.70 17.41 6.64
N ALA A 344 10.75 16.65 7.20
CA ALA A 344 11.03 15.43 7.94
C ALA A 344 11.31 14.22 7.03
N LEU A 345 10.72 14.16 5.83
CA LEU A 345 10.88 13.03 4.90
C LEU A 345 12.36 12.72 4.56
N PRO A 346 13.24 13.71 4.25
CA PRO A 346 14.67 13.45 4.08
C PRO A 346 15.34 12.82 5.30
N LYS A 347 14.90 13.14 6.52
CA LYS A 347 15.41 12.54 7.76
C LYS A 347 15.00 11.08 7.87
N VAL A 348 13.76 10.76 7.52
CA VAL A 348 13.25 9.39 7.44
C VAL A 348 14.01 8.58 6.39
N VAL A 349 14.30 9.16 5.22
CA VAL A 349 15.12 8.52 4.19
C VAL A 349 16.52 8.17 4.71
N ARG A 350 17.19 9.08 5.43
CA ARG A 350 18.49 8.79 6.06
C ARG A 350 18.41 7.65 7.07
N PHE A 351 17.35 7.61 7.88
CA PHE A 351 17.11 6.50 8.81
C PHE A 351 16.98 5.17 8.06
N LEU A 352 16.21 5.11 6.98
CA LEU A 352 16.04 3.91 6.16
C LEU A 352 17.33 3.48 5.45
N HIS A 353 18.12 4.44 4.94
CA HIS A 353 19.43 4.17 4.34
C HIS A 353 20.41 3.56 5.36
N ALA A 354 20.37 4.01 6.62
CA ALA A 354 21.15 3.40 7.70
C ALA A 354 20.72 1.95 8.02
N GLU A 355 19.47 1.60 7.71
CA GLU A 355 18.95 0.24 7.76
C GLU A 355 19.13 -0.55 6.45
N ARG A 356 19.91 -0.02 5.49
CA ARG A 356 20.17 -0.62 4.16
C ARG A 356 18.91 -0.79 3.29
N ILE A 357 17.96 0.13 3.40
CA ILE A 357 16.78 0.22 2.55
C ILE A 357 16.95 1.43 1.63
N PHE A 358 17.12 1.20 0.32
CA PHE A 358 17.58 2.25 -0.60
C PHE A 358 16.58 2.61 -1.70
N LYS A 359 15.76 1.65 -2.14
CA LYS A 359 14.71 1.87 -3.15
C LYS A 359 13.37 1.33 -2.67
N GLU A 360 12.31 1.73 -3.36
CA GLU A 360 10.92 1.31 -3.10
C GLU A 360 10.78 -0.21 -2.94
N SER A 361 11.42 -0.99 -3.83
CA SER A 361 11.32 -2.45 -3.79
C SER A 361 11.86 -3.07 -2.50
N ASP A 362 12.72 -2.35 -1.78
CA ASP A 362 13.40 -2.81 -0.56
C ASP A 362 12.57 -2.53 0.67
N LEU A 363 11.61 -1.59 0.60
CA LEU A 363 10.73 -1.27 1.71
C LEU A 363 9.91 -2.50 2.11
N PRO A 364 10.04 -2.98 3.37
CA PRO A 364 9.17 -4.02 3.90
C PRO A 364 7.71 -3.60 3.85
N TYR A 365 7.41 -2.38 4.29
CA TYR A 365 6.08 -1.79 4.30
C TYR A 365 6.12 -0.31 3.94
N PRO A 366 5.69 0.08 2.72
CA PRO A 366 5.50 1.49 2.37
C PRO A 366 4.54 2.20 3.34
N THR A 367 3.51 1.50 3.80
CA THR A 367 2.52 2.00 4.77
C THR A 367 3.13 2.39 6.13
N GLN A 368 4.24 1.79 6.55
CA GLN A 368 4.91 2.15 7.81
C GLN A 368 5.63 3.51 7.73
N LEU A 369 5.85 4.06 6.53
CA LEU A 369 6.39 5.40 6.34
C LEU A 369 5.48 6.48 6.95
N VAL A 370 4.16 6.26 6.94
CA VAL A 370 3.16 7.20 7.48
C VAL A 370 3.39 7.47 8.98
N PRO A 371 3.30 6.47 9.89
CA PRO A 371 3.55 6.71 11.30
C PRO A 371 5.02 7.09 11.57
N LEU A 372 5.99 6.51 10.86
CA LEU A 372 7.40 6.85 11.03
C LEU A 372 7.66 8.34 10.76
N THR A 373 7.10 8.89 9.67
CA THR A 373 7.24 10.32 9.34
C THR A 373 6.54 11.19 10.37
N ALA A 374 5.32 10.83 10.79
CA ALA A 374 4.61 11.58 11.84
C ALA A 374 5.40 11.59 13.16
N ILE A 375 6.01 10.47 13.55
CA ILE A 375 6.87 10.37 14.73
C ILE A 375 8.10 11.27 14.58
N PHE A 376 8.77 11.26 13.42
CA PHE A 376 9.91 12.15 13.15
C PHE A 376 9.54 13.63 13.25
N VAL A 377 8.36 14.02 12.77
CA VAL A 377 7.86 15.40 12.90
C VAL A 377 7.65 15.78 14.37
N VAL A 378 6.98 14.92 15.15
CA VAL A 378 6.67 15.23 16.57
C VAL A 378 7.92 15.22 17.45
N LEU A 379 8.85 14.30 17.18
CA LEU A 379 10.11 14.22 17.92
C LEU A 379 11.08 15.33 17.47
N GLY A 380 11.08 15.75 16.21
CA GLY A 380 12.06 16.70 15.69
C GLY A 380 13.48 16.14 15.76
N ASP A 381 14.46 16.98 16.12
CA ASP A 381 15.89 16.60 16.08
C ASP A 381 16.25 15.46 17.06
N GLN A 382 15.46 15.25 18.12
CA GLN A 382 15.73 14.16 19.06
C GLN A 382 15.58 12.77 18.40
N ALA A 383 14.80 12.65 17.31
CA ALA A 383 14.64 11.40 16.56
C ALA A 383 15.98 10.89 15.98
N GLU A 384 16.92 11.80 15.72
CA GLU A 384 18.25 11.49 15.16
C GLU A 384 19.31 11.24 16.26
N SER A 385 18.96 11.46 17.53
CA SER A 385 19.86 11.12 18.64
C SER A 385 20.06 9.61 18.76
N HIS A 386 21.27 9.17 19.11
CA HIS A 386 21.63 7.75 19.08
C HIS A 386 20.65 6.86 19.88
N GLY A 387 20.35 7.22 21.13
CA GLY A 387 19.45 6.43 21.98
C GLY A 387 18.03 6.34 21.42
N VAL A 388 17.47 7.45 20.92
CA VAL A 388 16.13 7.48 20.33
C VAL A 388 16.12 6.73 18.99
N ALA A 389 17.15 6.86 18.17
CA ALA A 389 17.27 6.12 16.92
C ALA A 389 17.30 4.59 17.15
N GLU A 390 17.95 4.10 18.21
CA GLU A 390 17.86 2.67 18.60
C GLU A 390 16.43 2.26 19.01
N MET A 391 15.73 3.11 19.76
CA MET A 391 14.33 2.86 20.14
C MET A 391 13.42 2.79 18.91
N LEU A 392 13.56 3.74 17.99
CA LEU A 392 12.82 3.79 16.72
C LEU A 392 13.16 2.59 15.83
N ARG A 393 14.43 2.18 15.78
CA ARG A 393 14.88 0.97 15.07
C ARG A 393 14.22 -0.29 15.62
N ARG A 394 14.19 -0.44 16.95
CA ARG A 394 13.51 -1.58 17.59
C ARG A 394 12.02 -1.60 17.24
N TRP A 395 11.34 -0.47 17.34
CA TRP A 395 9.93 -0.33 16.94
C TRP A 395 9.73 -0.68 15.46
N TYR A 396 10.59 -0.16 14.59
CA TYR A 396 10.54 -0.39 13.14
C TYR A 396 10.64 -1.88 12.82
N TRP A 397 11.67 -2.57 13.33
CA TRP A 397 11.89 -3.99 13.10
C TRP A 397 10.82 -4.88 13.75
N CYS A 398 10.28 -4.51 14.92
CA CYS A 398 9.11 -5.18 15.49
C CYS A 398 7.90 -5.07 14.55
N GLY A 399 7.71 -3.90 13.95
CA GLY A 399 6.77 -3.64 12.87
C GLY A 399 6.87 -4.60 11.69
N VAL A 400 8.09 -4.72 11.16
CA VAL A 400 8.43 -5.54 9.98
C VAL A 400 8.27 -7.03 10.27
N PHE A 401 8.93 -7.55 11.31
CA PHE A 401 8.93 -8.99 11.60
C PHE A 401 7.67 -9.49 12.28
N GLY A 402 6.88 -8.59 12.90
CA GLY A 402 5.53 -8.90 13.35
C GLY A 402 4.48 -8.84 12.22
N GLU A 403 4.90 -8.51 10.99
CA GLU A 403 4.05 -8.38 9.80
C GLU A 403 2.81 -7.46 9.97
N MET A 404 2.97 -6.38 10.75
CA MET A 404 1.83 -5.60 11.29
C MET A 404 1.26 -4.52 10.38
N TYR A 405 1.89 -4.26 9.22
CA TYR A 405 1.52 -3.15 8.33
C TYR A 405 0.97 -3.61 6.96
N GLY A 406 0.58 -4.89 6.84
CA GLY A 406 0.02 -5.45 5.60
C GLY A 406 -1.46 -5.14 5.33
N THR A 407 -2.28 -4.96 6.37
CA THR A 407 -3.73 -4.70 6.24
C THR A 407 -4.26 -3.84 7.38
N SER A 408 -5.28 -2.99 7.13
CA SER A 408 -6.04 -2.24 8.14
C SER A 408 -5.19 -1.44 9.14
N THR A 409 -4.32 -0.58 8.61
CA THR A 409 -3.21 0.03 9.38
C THR A 409 -3.52 1.40 10.00
N GLU A 410 -4.59 2.09 9.61
CA GLU A 410 -4.87 3.48 10.05
C GLU A 410 -4.99 3.62 11.57
N THR A 411 -5.67 2.67 12.22
CA THR A 411 -5.78 2.64 13.69
C THR A 411 -4.41 2.37 14.34
N ARG A 412 -3.58 1.53 13.71
CA ARG A 412 -2.23 1.24 14.19
C ARG A 412 -1.32 2.48 14.07
N PHE A 413 -1.43 3.24 12.98
CA PHE A 413 -0.65 4.48 12.82
C PHE A 413 -0.90 5.49 13.94
N ALA A 414 -2.18 5.69 14.29
CA ALA A 414 -2.57 6.59 15.39
C ALA A 414 -2.09 6.09 16.75
N ASN A 415 -2.08 4.77 16.94
CA ASN A 415 -1.56 4.14 18.15
C ASN A 415 -0.03 4.26 18.24
N ASP A 416 0.69 3.99 17.15
CA ASP A 416 2.15 4.09 17.10
C ASP A 416 2.64 5.51 17.36
N LEU A 417 2.00 6.52 16.75
CA LEU A 417 2.37 7.91 17.00
C LEU A 417 2.25 8.26 18.50
N GLN A 418 1.15 7.87 19.14
CA GLN A 418 0.93 8.13 20.57
C GLN A 418 1.91 7.33 21.44
N ASP A 419 2.01 6.03 21.21
CA ASP A 419 2.78 5.11 22.03
C ASP A 419 4.29 5.40 21.94
N VAL A 420 4.83 5.58 20.72
CA VAL A 420 6.27 5.81 20.52
C VAL A 420 6.67 7.17 21.08
N VAL A 421 5.89 8.23 20.85
CA VAL A 421 6.21 9.55 21.39
C VAL A 421 6.14 9.55 22.93
N ALA A 422 5.14 8.87 23.52
CA ALA A 422 5.06 8.73 24.97
C ALA A 422 6.23 7.91 25.54
N TRP A 423 6.63 6.83 24.87
CA TRP A 423 7.75 5.99 25.26
C TRP A 423 9.07 6.78 25.24
N VAL A 424 9.34 7.53 24.17
CA VAL A 424 10.55 8.34 24.02
C VAL A 424 10.58 9.51 25.00
N ASN A 425 9.51 10.32 25.07
CA ASN A 425 9.53 11.57 25.84
C ASN A 425 9.28 11.37 27.34
N ARG A 426 8.55 10.32 27.74
CA ARG A 426 8.07 10.14 29.12
C ARG A 426 8.53 8.84 29.78
N GLY A 427 9.26 7.98 29.06
CA GLY A 427 9.64 6.66 29.56
C GLY A 427 8.42 5.78 29.88
N ALA A 428 7.33 5.95 29.13
CA ALA A 428 6.11 5.14 29.27
C ALA A 428 6.36 3.66 28.88
N ASP A 429 5.34 2.82 29.00
CA ASP A 429 5.43 1.41 28.58
C ASP A 429 5.81 1.27 27.10
N GLU A 430 6.49 0.17 26.76
CA GLU A 430 6.88 -0.15 25.38
C GLU A 430 5.68 -0.09 24.43
N PRO A 431 5.80 0.48 23.22
CA PRO A 431 4.68 0.59 22.28
C PRO A 431 3.95 -0.72 22.00
N ARG A 432 2.63 -0.65 21.75
CA ARG A 432 1.81 -1.84 21.43
C ARG A 432 2.41 -2.68 20.32
N THR A 433 2.92 -2.04 19.26
CA THR A 433 3.61 -2.71 18.15
C THR A 433 4.80 -3.54 18.64
N ILE A 434 5.62 -3.06 19.59
CA ILE A 434 6.69 -3.87 20.18
C ILE A 434 6.11 -5.03 20.99
N ARG A 435 5.13 -4.78 21.87
CA ARG A 435 4.55 -5.82 22.74
C ARG A 435 3.84 -6.93 21.95
N GLU A 436 3.08 -6.57 20.93
CA GLU A 436 2.30 -7.47 20.06
C GLU A 436 3.15 -8.18 19.01
N SER A 437 4.32 -7.64 18.64
CA SER A 437 5.19 -8.26 17.62
C SER A 437 5.61 -9.67 18.03
N GLN A 438 5.28 -10.65 17.19
CA GLN A 438 5.66 -12.05 17.38
C GLN A 438 5.99 -12.65 16.02
N LEU A 439 7.15 -13.31 15.94
CA LEU A 439 7.53 -14.13 14.79
C LEU A 439 7.63 -15.58 15.27
N GLN A 440 7.03 -16.51 14.51
CA GLN A 440 7.24 -17.94 14.71
C GLN A 440 8.42 -18.41 13.85
N ALA A 441 9.30 -19.25 14.38
CA ALA A 441 10.46 -19.78 13.65
C ALA A 441 10.06 -20.43 12.32
N GLY A 442 9.01 -21.25 12.33
CA GLY A 442 8.46 -21.89 11.13
C GLY A 442 7.98 -20.91 10.04
N ARG A 443 7.72 -19.63 10.38
CA ARG A 443 7.40 -18.60 9.38
C ARG A 443 8.57 -18.37 8.44
N LEU A 444 9.81 -18.34 8.95
CA LEU A 444 11.01 -18.12 8.15
C LEU A 444 11.16 -19.18 7.06
N ILE A 445 10.89 -20.43 7.40
CA ILE A 445 10.97 -21.55 6.46
C ILE A 445 9.97 -21.37 5.30
N ARG A 446 8.78 -20.86 5.60
CA ARG A 446 7.73 -20.61 4.60
C ARG A 446 7.95 -19.32 3.79
N LEU A 447 8.92 -18.47 4.14
CA LEU A 447 9.23 -17.26 3.37
C LEU A 447 9.93 -17.62 2.06
N GLN A 448 9.20 -17.55 0.94
CA GLN A 448 9.75 -17.90 -0.39
C GLN A 448 9.85 -16.70 -1.35
N THR A 449 9.05 -15.66 -1.14
CA THR A 449 8.91 -14.53 -2.07
C THR A 449 9.61 -13.28 -1.56
N ARG A 450 10.29 -12.58 -2.47
CA ARG A 450 10.92 -11.27 -2.22
C ARG A 450 9.95 -10.14 -1.91
N ASN A 451 8.66 -10.37 -2.15
CA ASN A 451 7.62 -9.37 -1.86
C ASN A 451 7.20 -9.36 -0.39
N SER A 452 7.55 -10.38 0.41
CA SER A 452 7.23 -10.41 1.84
C SER A 452 8.05 -9.37 2.60
N ALA A 453 7.41 -8.65 3.53
CA ALA A 453 8.09 -7.68 4.38
C ALA A 453 9.21 -8.30 5.23
N ALA A 454 8.93 -9.45 5.87
CA ALA A 454 9.93 -10.18 6.65
C ALA A 454 11.10 -10.66 5.77
N TYR A 455 10.82 -11.01 4.50
CA TYR A 455 11.88 -11.36 3.54
C TYR A 455 12.78 -10.16 3.31
N LYS A 456 12.22 -9.01 2.90
CA LYS A 456 13.00 -7.78 2.67
C LYS A 456 13.79 -7.35 3.91
N GLY A 457 13.19 -7.52 5.10
CA GLY A 457 13.84 -7.24 6.36
C GLY A 457 15.09 -8.09 6.62
N LEU A 458 15.02 -9.40 6.39
CA LEU A 458 16.20 -10.28 6.52
C LEU A 458 17.32 -9.91 5.54
N TYR A 459 16.97 -9.51 4.32
CA TYR A 459 17.97 -9.03 3.34
C TYR A 459 18.65 -7.74 3.81
N ALA A 460 17.88 -6.76 4.27
CA ALA A 460 18.40 -5.52 4.81
C ALA A 460 19.32 -5.77 6.03
N LEU A 461 18.94 -6.66 6.95
CA LEU A 461 19.79 -7.05 8.08
C LEU A 461 21.08 -7.75 7.64
N GLN A 462 21.02 -8.64 6.66
CA GLN A 462 22.20 -9.31 6.10
C GLN A 462 23.17 -8.28 5.49
N MET A 463 22.67 -7.36 4.66
CA MET A 463 23.48 -6.28 4.09
C MET A 463 24.08 -5.38 5.16
N LYS A 464 23.32 -5.08 6.22
CA LYS A 464 23.78 -4.23 7.33
C LYS A 464 24.94 -4.87 8.10
N ARG A 465 24.98 -6.19 8.21
CA ARG A 465 26.08 -6.96 8.82
C ARG A 465 27.29 -7.16 7.91
N GLY A 466 27.25 -6.62 6.69
CA GLY A 466 28.38 -6.65 5.76
C GLY A 466 28.48 -7.93 4.95
N GLY A 467 27.35 -8.49 4.49
CA GLY A 467 27.36 -9.57 3.50
C GLY A 467 28.25 -9.23 2.29
N ARG A 468 29.08 -10.19 1.87
CA ARG A 468 30.11 -10.03 0.83
C ARG A 468 29.83 -10.87 -0.40
N ASP A 469 29.96 -10.29 -1.59
CA ASP A 469 29.78 -11.05 -2.82
C ASP A 469 30.76 -12.24 -2.91
N PHE A 470 30.25 -13.42 -3.30
CA PHE A 470 31.02 -14.67 -3.28
C PHE A 470 32.25 -14.65 -4.18
N ARG A 471 32.28 -13.78 -5.19
CA ARG A 471 33.38 -13.68 -6.14
C ARG A 471 34.29 -12.50 -5.84
N THR A 472 33.75 -11.30 -5.58
CA THR A 472 34.59 -10.11 -5.39
C THR A 472 35.07 -9.94 -3.95
N GLY A 473 34.41 -10.59 -2.98
CA GLY A 473 34.63 -10.35 -1.55
C GLY A 473 34.27 -8.93 -1.10
N SER A 474 33.74 -8.09 -2.00
CA SER A 474 33.33 -6.73 -1.67
C SER A 474 32.04 -6.76 -0.86
N THR A 475 31.96 -5.92 0.16
CA THR A 475 30.70 -5.68 0.86
C THR A 475 29.68 -5.13 -0.12
N ILE A 476 28.43 -5.57 0.01
CA ILE A 476 27.32 -4.97 -0.73
C ILE A 476 27.05 -3.59 -0.11
N ASP A 477 27.79 -2.57 -0.56
CA ASP A 477 27.62 -1.19 -0.15
C ASP A 477 26.57 -0.46 -1.02
N LEU A 478 26.23 0.79 -0.66
CA LEU A 478 25.21 1.57 -1.37
C LEU A 478 25.55 1.81 -2.85
N HIS A 479 26.83 1.93 -3.19
CA HIS A 479 27.25 2.25 -4.56
C HIS A 479 27.20 1.00 -5.44
N ALA A 480 27.73 -0.12 -4.92
CA ALA A 480 27.55 -1.44 -5.52
C ALA A 480 26.07 -1.82 -5.62
N TYR A 481 25.23 -1.47 -4.64
CA TYR A 481 23.80 -1.79 -4.66
C TYR A 481 22.99 -1.07 -5.77
N LEU A 482 23.37 0.17 -6.07
CA LEU A 482 22.69 0.99 -7.09
C LEU A 482 23.23 0.70 -8.50
N ASP A 483 24.53 0.41 -8.63
CA ASP A 483 25.17 0.13 -9.92
C ASP A 483 25.15 -1.36 -10.32
N ASP A 484 25.20 -2.28 -9.35
CA ASP A 484 25.13 -3.72 -9.59
C ASP A 484 23.68 -4.22 -9.49
N ALA A 485 23.25 -4.98 -10.50
CA ALA A 485 22.01 -5.73 -10.43
C ALA A 485 22.19 -6.88 -9.42
N ILE A 486 21.86 -6.65 -8.15
CA ILE A 486 21.84 -7.70 -7.12
C ILE A 486 20.71 -8.67 -7.41
N ASP A 487 21.04 -9.96 -7.35
CA ASP A 487 20.11 -11.05 -7.62
C ASP A 487 19.98 -11.96 -6.40
N ILE A 488 18.87 -12.70 -6.34
CA ILE A 488 18.60 -13.68 -5.30
C ILE A 488 19.13 -15.03 -5.78
N HIS A 489 20.15 -15.52 -5.10
CA HIS A 489 20.76 -16.80 -5.38
C HIS A 489 20.25 -17.89 -4.44
N HIS A 490 19.91 -19.05 -5.01
CA HIS A 490 19.68 -20.28 -4.25
C HIS A 490 21.01 -20.92 -3.89
N ILE A 491 21.36 -20.95 -2.61
CA ILE A 491 22.66 -21.43 -2.13
C ILE A 491 22.90 -22.87 -2.54
N PHE A 492 21.92 -23.74 -2.29
CA PHE A 492 21.80 -25.01 -3.01
C PHE A 492 20.88 -24.79 -4.22
N PRO A 493 21.39 -24.92 -5.46
CA PRO A 493 20.58 -24.65 -6.65
C PRO A 493 19.37 -25.57 -6.77
N GLN A 494 18.29 -25.06 -7.38
CA GLN A 494 17.02 -25.79 -7.49
C GLN A 494 17.15 -27.14 -8.19
N ASP A 495 18.01 -27.25 -9.21
CA ASP A 495 18.20 -28.50 -9.95
C ASP A 495 18.87 -29.56 -9.09
N TRP A 496 19.87 -29.18 -8.29
CA TRP A 496 20.49 -30.05 -7.29
C TRP A 496 19.47 -30.48 -6.24
N CYS A 497 18.66 -29.56 -5.71
CA CYS A 497 17.63 -29.87 -4.72
C CYS A 497 16.60 -30.88 -5.25
N ARG A 498 16.16 -30.74 -6.51
CA ARG A 498 15.22 -31.69 -7.14
C ARG A 498 15.84 -33.08 -7.29
N ALA A 499 17.10 -33.15 -7.69
CA ALA A 499 17.82 -34.42 -7.84
C ALA A 499 17.99 -35.16 -6.51
N ASN A 500 18.10 -34.43 -5.39
CA ASN A 500 18.27 -34.97 -4.05
C ASN A 500 16.96 -35.07 -3.24
N GLY A 501 15.80 -34.99 -3.89
CA GLY A 501 14.50 -35.20 -3.23
C GLY A 501 14.07 -34.09 -2.26
N ILE A 502 14.73 -32.93 -2.28
CA ILE A 502 14.38 -31.80 -1.40
C ILE A 502 13.05 -31.19 -1.82
N GLN A 503 12.14 -31.05 -0.86
CA GLN A 503 10.79 -30.54 -1.13
C GLN A 503 10.81 -29.11 -1.66
N ARG A 504 9.92 -28.83 -2.63
CA ARG A 504 9.89 -27.55 -3.37
C ARG A 504 9.83 -26.31 -2.47
N TRP A 505 9.07 -26.37 -1.38
CA TRP A 505 8.89 -25.24 -0.48
C TRP A 505 10.13 -25.01 0.41
N VAL A 506 10.87 -26.07 0.75
CA VAL A 506 12.13 -25.99 1.52
C VAL A 506 13.24 -25.43 0.65
N MET A 507 13.42 -25.94 -0.58
CA MET A 507 14.46 -25.41 -1.48
C MET A 507 14.24 -23.94 -1.86
N ASN A 508 12.98 -23.47 -1.87
CA ASN A 508 12.65 -22.08 -2.16
C ASN A 508 12.58 -21.18 -0.92
N SER A 509 12.83 -21.73 0.26
CA SER A 509 12.85 -20.97 1.50
C SER A 509 13.93 -19.89 1.49
N ILE A 510 13.71 -18.81 2.24
CA ILE A 510 14.71 -17.77 2.46
C ILE A 510 15.96 -18.32 3.14
N VAL A 511 15.83 -19.41 3.90
CA VAL A 511 16.96 -20.13 4.49
C VAL A 511 17.93 -20.61 3.39
N ASN A 512 17.43 -21.03 2.23
CA ASN A 512 18.28 -21.44 1.11
C ASN A 512 18.56 -20.31 0.10
N LYS A 513 18.36 -19.03 0.48
CA LYS A 513 18.53 -17.89 -0.43
C LYS A 513 19.42 -16.81 0.14
N THR A 514 20.16 -16.14 -0.73
CA THR A 514 21.04 -15.03 -0.35
C THR A 514 21.18 -14.00 -1.47
N ALA A 515 21.47 -12.75 -1.12
CA ALA A 515 21.79 -11.71 -2.11
C ALA A 515 23.26 -11.79 -2.51
N ILE A 516 23.53 -11.80 -3.82
CA ILE A 516 24.87 -11.66 -4.42
C ILE A 516 24.76 -10.90 -5.74
N ASP A 517 25.89 -10.50 -6.33
CA ASP A 517 25.90 -9.84 -7.63
C ASP A 517 25.35 -10.77 -8.75
N SER A 518 24.58 -10.21 -9.69
CA SER A 518 24.00 -10.99 -10.79
C SER A 518 25.04 -11.68 -11.67
N ARG A 519 26.27 -11.13 -11.81
CA ARG A 519 27.34 -11.80 -12.58
C ARG A 519 27.87 -13.00 -11.80
N THR A 520 27.98 -12.88 -10.48
CA THR A 520 28.32 -13.98 -9.58
C THR A 520 27.23 -15.07 -9.60
N ASN A 521 25.95 -14.71 -9.52
CA ASN A 521 24.83 -15.66 -9.63
C ASN A 521 24.89 -16.49 -10.92
N ARG A 522 25.13 -15.83 -12.06
CA ARG A 522 25.26 -16.50 -13.38
C ARG A 522 26.43 -17.47 -13.47
N ARG A 523 27.53 -17.24 -12.73
CA ARG A 523 28.71 -18.12 -12.73
C ARG A 523 28.53 -19.39 -11.89
N ILE A 524 27.73 -19.32 -10.83
CA ILE A 524 27.45 -20.49 -9.96
C ILE A 524 26.64 -21.53 -10.74
N GLY A 525 25.56 -21.10 -11.40
CA GLY A 525 24.68 -21.98 -12.18
C GLY A 525 23.96 -23.03 -11.33
N GLY A 526 23.66 -24.20 -11.92
CA GLY A 526 22.93 -25.30 -11.27
C GLY A 526 23.80 -26.36 -10.58
N SER A 527 25.10 -26.11 -10.41
CA SER A 527 26.06 -27.08 -9.85
C SER A 527 25.86 -27.30 -8.33
N ALA A 528 26.28 -28.45 -7.81
CA ALA A 528 26.34 -28.67 -6.36
C ALA A 528 27.24 -27.63 -5.68
N PRO A 529 26.97 -27.26 -4.41
CA PRO A 529 27.83 -26.35 -3.66
C PRO A 529 29.30 -26.71 -3.59
N SER A 530 29.63 -27.97 -3.32
CA SER A 530 31.01 -28.48 -3.37
C SER A 530 31.73 -28.07 -4.67
N ILE A 531 31.05 -28.24 -5.81
CA ILE A 531 31.58 -27.97 -7.15
C ILE A 531 31.74 -26.47 -7.40
N TYR A 532 30.72 -25.65 -7.13
CA TYR A 532 30.81 -24.22 -7.44
C TYR A 532 31.73 -23.49 -6.45
N VAL A 533 31.81 -23.93 -5.19
CA VAL A 533 32.73 -23.37 -4.19
C VAL A 533 34.17 -23.64 -4.61
N GLU A 534 34.50 -24.88 -4.99
CA GLU A 534 35.81 -25.23 -5.53
C GLU A 534 36.14 -24.40 -6.79
N ARG A 535 35.15 -24.26 -7.69
CA ARG A 535 35.31 -23.44 -8.90
C ARG A 535 35.58 -21.97 -8.57
N LEU A 536 34.91 -21.39 -7.59
CA LEU A 536 35.16 -20.01 -7.15
C LEU A 536 36.57 -19.85 -6.59
N GLN A 537 37.05 -20.80 -5.77
CA GLN A 537 38.41 -20.78 -5.24
C GLN A 537 39.45 -20.82 -6.36
N ASN A 538 39.30 -21.76 -7.29
CA ASN A 538 40.27 -22.00 -8.35
C ASN A 538 40.26 -20.90 -9.42
N ASN A 539 39.08 -20.49 -9.89
CA ASN A 539 38.97 -19.54 -11.00
C ASN A 539 39.25 -18.10 -10.56
N GLU A 540 38.85 -17.72 -9.34
CA GLU A 540 38.98 -16.36 -8.84
C GLU A 540 40.20 -16.19 -7.92
N LYS A 541 40.97 -17.27 -7.69
CA LYS A 541 42.18 -17.31 -6.84
C LYS A 541 41.93 -16.81 -5.41
N ILE A 542 40.76 -17.14 -4.87
CA ILE A 542 40.37 -16.78 -3.50
C ILE A 542 40.96 -17.82 -2.54
N ALA A 543 41.69 -17.37 -1.52
CA ALA A 543 42.20 -18.25 -0.48
C ALA A 543 41.04 -18.96 0.25
N PRO A 544 41.16 -20.25 0.62
CA PRO A 544 40.09 -20.99 1.28
C PRO A 544 39.50 -20.29 2.50
N GLU A 545 40.34 -19.69 3.33
CA GLU A 545 39.93 -19.00 4.56
C GLU A 545 39.14 -17.73 4.26
N GLU A 546 39.49 -17.04 3.16
CA GLU A 546 38.79 -15.83 2.73
C GLU A 546 37.40 -16.19 2.19
N LEU A 547 37.29 -17.26 1.40
CA LEU A 547 35.99 -17.71 0.91
C LEU A 547 35.09 -18.18 2.05
N ASP A 548 35.64 -18.89 3.03
CA ASP A 548 34.88 -19.33 4.21
C ASP A 548 34.38 -18.12 5.03
N ALA A 549 35.17 -17.06 5.12
CA ALA A 549 34.76 -15.81 5.73
C ALA A 549 33.69 -15.07 4.91
N ILE A 550 33.76 -15.13 3.57
CA ILE A 550 32.73 -14.56 2.68
C ILE A 550 31.41 -15.32 2.87
N LEU A 551 31.43 -16.66 2.83
CA LEU A 551 30.25 -17.50 3.08
C LEU A 551 29.65 -17.24 4.47
N SER A 552 30.49 -17.13 5.50
CA SER A 552 30.07 -16.84 6.88
C SER A 552 29.43 -15.46 7.01
N SER A 553 29.81 -14.47 6.19
CA SER A 553 29.14 -13.15 6.18
C SER A 553 27.67 -13.22 5.73
N HIS A 554 27.29 -14.31 5.07
CA HIS A 554 25.91 -14.61 4.71
C HIS A 554 25.24 -15.59 5.67
N ASP A 555 25.84 -15.88 6.82
CA ASP A 555 25.39 -16.89 7.79
C ASP A 555 25.40 -18.33 7.27
N ILE A 556 26.20 -18.61 6.23
CA ILE A 556 26.40 -19.96 5.69
C ILE A 556 27.44 -20.70 6.52
N ASP A 557 27.25 -22.00 6.72
CA ASP A 557 28.25 -22.89 7.31
C ASP A 557 29.14 -23.44 6.18
N PRO A 558 30.42 -23.04 6.06
CA PRO A 558 31.26 -23.46 4.94
C PRO A 558 31.50 -24.97 4.90
N ILE A 559 31.54 -25.62 6.07
CA ILE A 559 31.75 -27.06 6.21
C ILE A 559 30.57 -27.82 5.61
N ALA A 560 29.34 -27.56 6.08
CA ALA A 560 28.14 -28.19 5.54
C ALA A 560 27.97 -27.89 4.05
N LEU A 561 28.30 -26.67 3.62
CA LEU A 561 28.22 -26.30 2.20
C LEU A 561 29.19 -27.11 1.33
N ARG A 562 30.46 -27.29 1.75
CA ARG A 562 31.45 -28.07 0.99
C ARG A 562 31.16 -29.57 0.97
N ALA A 563 30.46 -30.07 1.97
CA ALA A 563 30.03 -31.46 2.06
C ALA A 563 28.73 -31.75 1.29
N ASP A 564 28.13 -30.74 0.62
CA ASP A 564 26.78 -30.83 0.05
C ASP A 564 25.69 -31.25 1.06
N ASP A 565 25.95 -31.05 2.36
CA ASP A 565 25.05 -31.40 3.45
C ASP A 565 23.97 -30.33 3.63
N PHE A 566 22.87 -30.51 2.88
CA PHE A 566 21.74 -29.58 2.88
C PHE A 566 21.08 -29.47 4.25
N GLU A 567 20.94 -30.56 4.99
CA GLU A 567 20.19 -30.58 6.25
C GLU A 567 20.92 -29.80 7.34
N THR A 568 22.21 -30.06 7.53
CA THR A 568 23.04 -29.35 8.50
C THR A 568 23.16 -27.87 8.12
N PHE A 569 23.36 -27.56 6.84
CA PHE A 569 23.36 -26.19 6.34
C PHE A 569 22.05 -25.48 6.70
N PHE A 570 20.91 -26.11 6.41
CA PHE A 570 19.60 -25.52 6.60
C PHE A 570 19.33 -25.22 8.08
N ASN A 571 19.61 -26.19 8.96
CA ASN A 571 19.42 -26.05 10.40
C ASN A 571 20.30 -24.94 10.98
N LYS A 572 21.61 -24.96 10.71
CA LYS A 572 22.55 -23.95 11.21
C LYS A 572 22.20 -22.55 10.73
N ARG A 573 21.85 -22.40 9.45
CA ARG A 573 21.50 -21.10 8.88
C ARG A 573 20.16 -20.59 9.41
N LEU A 574 19.16 -21.46 9.57
CA LEU A 574 17.89 -21.10 10.19
C LEU A 574 18.10 -20.49 11.59
N GLU A 575 18.90 -21.14 12.43
CA GLU A 575 19.22 -20.63 13.78
C GLU A 575 19.91 -19.25 13.74
N ARG A 576 20.86 -19.06 12.82
CA ARG A 576 21.54 -17.77 12.64
C ARG A 576 20.59 -16.67 12.16
N LEU A 577 19.66 -16.97 11.26
CA LEU A 577 18.62 -16.04 10.81
C LEU A 577 17.64 -15.68 11.94
N ILE A 578 17.27 -16.66 12.77
CA ILE A 578 16.43 -16.40 13.95
C ILE A 578 17.12 -15.43 14.90
N LYS A 579 18.40 -15.67 15.23
CA LYS A 579 19.17 -14.79 16.10
C LYS A 579 19.28 -13.36 15.57
N GLN A 580 19.30 -13.17 14.25
CA GLN A 580 19.25 -11.83 13.65
C GLN A 580 17.94 -11.12 13.93
N VAL A 581 16.81 -11.81 13.74
CA VAL A 581 15.49 -11.25 14.06
C VAL A 581 15.40 -10.91 15.54
N GLU A 582 15.88 -11.80 16.42
CA GLU A 582 15.88 -11.56 17.87
C GLU A 582 16.72 -10.35 18.25
N THR A 583 17.87 -10.17 17.61
CA THR A 583 18.75 -9.01 17.84
C THR A 583 18.09 -7.72 17.36
N ALA A 584 17.48 -7.72 16.17
CA ALA A 584 16.86 -6.52 15.59
C ALA A 584 15.58 -6.09 16.33
N THR A 585 14.79 -7.05 16.82
CA THR A 585 13.53 -6.79 17.53
C THR A 585 13.71 -6.66 19.05
N GLY A 586 14.82 -7.18 19.59
CA GLY A 586 15.02 -7.31 21.03
C GLY A 586 14.01 -8.29 21.68
N LYS A 587 13.44 -9.22 20.91
CA LYS A 587 12.43 -10.18 21.37
C LYS A 587 12.80 -11.60 20.96
N PRO A 588 12.54 -12.61 21.80
CA PRO A 588 12.74 -14.00 21.40
C PRO A 588 11.75 -14.40 20.30
N VAL A 589 12.21 -15.20 19.33
CA VAL A 589 11.35 -15.79 18.31
C VAL A 589 10.60 -16.98 18.92
N SER A 590 9.31 -17.11 18.62
CA SER A 590 8.48 -18.20 19.13
C SER A 590 8.86 -19.51 18.45
N ARG A 591 9.12 -20.54 19.26
CA ARG A 591 9.52 -21.89 18.84
C ARG A 591 8.36 -22.88 19.00
N SER A 592 8.31 -23.93 18.19
CA SER A 592 7.36 -25.03 18.32
C SER A 592 7.60 -25.82 19.61
N GLN A 593 6.51 -26.32 20.22
CA GLN A 593 6.60 -27.03 21.50
C GLN A 593 7.24 -28.42 21.37
N ASP A 594 7.23 -29.00 20.18
CA ASP A 594 7.79 -30.31 19.85
C ASP A 594 9.23 -30.23 19.31
N GLY A 595 9.80 -29.02 19.21
CA GLY A 595 11.16 -28.81 18.68
C GLY A 595 11.27 -29.04 17.17
N SER A 596 10.16 -29.21 16.46
CA SER A 596 10.10 -29.47 15.01
C SER A 596 10.19 -28.19 14.17
N ASP A 597 10.95 -27.19 14.63
CA ASP A 597 11.02 -25.90 13.93
C ASP A 597 11.60 -26.01 12.55
N SER A 598 12.40 -27.05 12.28
CA SER A 598 12.97 -27.37 10.97
C SER A 598 12.38 -28.65 10.37
N PRO A 599 12.19 -28.72 9.04
CA PRO A 599 11.82 -29.97 8.35
C PRO A 599 12.87 -31.09 8.51
N PHE A 600 14.08 -30.76 8.96
CA PHE A 600 15.17 -31.71 9.22
C PHE A 600 15.46 -31.86 10.72
N ALA A 601 14.49 -31.52 11.57
CA ALA A 601 14.59 -31.79 13.00
C ALA A 601 14.43 -33.30 13.24
N HIS A 602 15.48 -34.07 12.99
CA HIS A 602 15.58 -35.46 13.42
C HIS A 602 16.24 -35.53 14.81
N THR A 603 15.62 -36.30 15.69
CA THR A 603 16.03 -36.63 17.07
C THR A 603 17.23 -37.57 17.15
N ASP A 604 18.16 -37.52 16.20
CA ASP A 604 19.33 -38.41 16.18
C ASP A 604 20.64 -37.61 16.20
N ASN A 605 21.34 -37.69 17.33
CA ASN A 605 22.70 -37.17 17.57
C ASN A 605 23.77 -37.71 16.59
N ARG A 606 23.41 -38.52 15.58
CA ARG A 606 24.35 -39.11 14.61
C ARG A 606 24.91 -38.09 13.62
N GLY A 607 24.10 -37.14 13.14
CA GLY A 607 24.57 -36.10 12.20
C GLY A 607 25.57 -35.12 12.81
N ASP A 608 25.37 -34.75 14.08
CA ASP A 608 26.33 -33.92 14.82
C ASP A 608 27.67 -34.64 15.02
N LEU A 609 27.64 -35.97 15.24
CA LEU A 609 28.83 -36.81 15.35
C LEU A 609 29.61 -36.90 14.03
N GLU A 610 28.92 -37.09 12.90
CA GLU A 610 29.55 -37.11 11.57
C GLU A 610 30.18 -35.74 11.22
N GLY A 611 29.50 -34.64 11.55
CA GLY A 611 30.02 -33.29 11.37
C GLY A 611 31.25 -32.98 12.24
N ILE A 612 31.24 -33.42 13.51
CA ILE A 612 32.41 -33.29 14.40
C ILE A 612 33.59 -34.11 13.89
N VAL A 613 33.35 -35.33 13.42
CA VAL A 613 34.39 -36.19 12.81
C VAL A 613 34.97 -35.54 11.57
N ALA A 614 34.15 -34.94 10.71
CA ALA A 614 34.63 -34.20 9.55
C ALA A 614 35.51 -33.00 9.92
N VAL A 615 35.16 -32.24 10.96
CA VAL A 615 35.97 -31.11 11.46
C VAL A 615 37.29 -31.58 12.05
N ALA A 616 37.30 -32.68 12.80
CA ALA A 616 38.53 -33.26 13.34
C ALA A 616 39.47 -33.76 12.22
N ILE A 617 38.92 -34.36 11.16
CA ILE A 617 39.68 -34.80 9.98
C ILE A 617 40.24 -33.59 9.19
N ALA A 618 39.48 -32.49 9.11
CA ALA A 618 39.91 -31.27 8.42
C ALA A 618 41.06 -30.52 9.13
N GLY A 619 41.25 -30.76 10.43
CA GLY A 619 42.35 -30.18 11.22
C GLY A 619 42.08 -28.77 11.75
N GLU A 620 43.02 -28.25 12.55
CA GLU A 620 42.96 -26.89 13.07
C GLU A 620 43.09 -25.83 11.96
N SER A 621 42.40 -24.70 12.14
CA SER A 621 42.44 -23.54 11.25
C SER A 621 42.24 -22.26 12.06
N LYS A 622 42.28 -21.10 11.40
CA LYS A 622 42.02 -19.80 12.06
C LYS A 622 40.62 -19.70 12.70
N ILE A 623 39.70 -20.58 12.31
CA ILE A 623 38.32 -20.63 12.79
C ILE A 623 37.98 -21.99 13.41
N VAL A 624 38.95 -22.91 13.54
CA VAL A 624 38.76 -24.22 14.17
C VAL A 624 39.95 -24.47 15.08
N GLU A 625 39.73 -24.52 16.39
CA GLU A 625 40.79 -24.81 17.36
C GLU A 625 40.46 -26.11 18.10
N PHE A 626 41.47 -26.96 18.33
CA PHE A 626 41.36 -28.17 19.11
C PHE A 626 41.94 -27.95 20.50
N LYS A 627 41.28 -28.53 21.50
CA LYS A 627 41.79 -28.60 22.86
C LYS A 627 41.53 -29.99 23.41
N SER A 628 42.59 -30.65 23.85
CA SER A 628 42.50 -32.02 24.38
C SER A 628 41.65 -32.11 25.64
N THR A 629 41.59 -31.04 26.43
CA THR A 629 40.77 -30.90 27.63
C THR A 629 40.42 -29.43 27.88
N ALA A 630 39.35 -29.17 28.64
CA ALA A 630 38.98 -27.82 29.07
C ALA A 630 39.49 -27.47 30.47
N LEU A 631 39.61 -28.44 31.38
CA LEU A 631 39.84 -28.20 32.81
C LEU A 631 40.99 -29.03 33.38
N LYS A 632 41.15 -30.27 32.92
CA LYS A 632 42.15 -31.21 33.44
C LYS A 632 43.46 -31.10 32.68
N ASN A 633 44.56 -30.91 33.38
CA ASN A 633 45.88 -31.10 32.77
C ASN A 633 46.15 -32.60 32.62
N LEU A 634 46.26 -33.09 31.39
CA LEU A 634 46.40 -34.52 31.10
C LEU A 634 47.71 -35.14 31.62
N ARG A 635 48.72 -34.32 31.95
CA ARG A 635 50.01 -34.80 32.50
C ARG A 635 49.98 -34.94 34.02
N THR A 636 49.35 -33.99 34.72
CA THR A 636 49.30 -33.99 36.20
C THR A 636 48.05 -34.67 36.74
N GLY A 637 46.99 -34.78 35.92
CA GLY A 637 45.71 -35.36 36.32
C GLY A 637 44.84 -34.44 37.17
N GLU A 638 45.30 -33.22 37.46
CA GLU A 638 44.61 -32.26 38.33
C GLU A 638 43.95 -31.12 37.52
N ARG A 639 43.09 -30.33 38.19
CA ARG A 639 42.48 -29.13 37.59
C ARG A 639 43.55 -28.06 37.40
N ASP A 640 43.61 -27.51 36.19
CA ASP A 640 44.58 -26.47 35.83
C ASP A 640 43.85 -25.22 35.31
N PRO A 641 43.84 -24.11 36.08
CA PRO A 641 43.24 -22.84 35.64
C PRO A 641 43.82 -22.30 34.32
N GLN A 642 45.03 -22.70 33.94
CA GLN A 642 45.61 -22.28 32.66
C GLN A 642 44.92 -22.94 31.47
N MET A 643 44.43 -24.18 31.61
CA MET A 643 43.64 -24.85 30.57
C MET A 643 42.30 -24.14 30.38
N GLU A 644 41.63 -23.79 31.49
CA GLU A 644 40.40 -23.01 31.48
C GLU A 644 40.61 -21.63 30.82
N TRP A 645 41.74 -20.98 31.12
CA TRP A 645 42.10 -19.70 30.51
C TRP A 645 42.45 -19.81 29.02
N ALA A 646 43.02 -20.93 28.57
CA ALA A 646 43.30 -21.19 27.16
C ALA A 646 41.99 -21.32 26.34
N ILE A 647 40.99 -21.99 26.91
CA ILE A 647 39.63 -22.04 26.33
C ILE A 647 39.07 -20.61 26.21
N VAL A 648 39.09 -19.85 27.31
CA VAL A 648 38.58 -18.46 27.33
C VAL A 648 39.29 -17.56 26.32
N LYS A 649 40.62 -17.66 26.19
CA LYS A 649 41.39 -16.92 25.19
C LYS A 649 40.98 -17.25 23.77
N THR A 650 40.78 -18.53 23.47
CA THR A 650 40.35 -18.99 22.14
C THR A 650 38.96 -18.43 21.81
N LEU A 651 38.03 -18.50 22.77
CA LEU A 651 36.70 -17.93 22.61
C LEU A 651 36.74 -16.42 22.40
N ALA A 652 37.52 -15.70 23.21
CA ALA A 652 37.71 -14.26 23.03
C ALA A 652 38.35 -13.94 21.67
N GLY A 653 39.27 -14.77 21.19
CA GLY A 653 39.86 -14.67 19.86
C GLY A 653 38.82 -14.81 18.75
N PHE A 654 37.98 -15.85 18.80
CA PHE A 654 36.89 -16.05 17.83
C PHE A 654 35.83 -14.95 17.90
N MET A 655 35.52 -14.45 19.09
CA MET A 655 34.58 -13.35 19.31
C MET A 655 35.08 -12.01 18.75
N ASN A 656 36.38 -11.76 18.83
CA ASN A 656 37.01 -10.54 18.33
C ASN A 656 37.42 -10.65 16.85
N GLY A 657 37.28 -11.83 16.25
CA GLY A 657 37.58 -12.13 14.85
C GLY A 657 36.33 -12.48 14.04
N ASN A 658 36.45 -13.46 13.13
CA ASN A 658 35.39 -13.86 12.20
C ASN A 658 34.47 -14.97 12.74
N GLY A 659 34.46 -15.21 14.05
CA GLY A 659 33.87 -16.41 14.65
C GLY A 659 34.78 -17.64 14.53
N GLY A 660 34.31 -18.79 15.03
CA GLY A 660 35.04 -20.04 14.98
C GLY A 660 34.36 -21.17 15.76
N SER A 661 34.89 -22.38 15.63
CA SER A 661 34.47 -23.62 16.28
C SER A 661 35.62 -24.13 17.16
N LEU A 662 35.34 -24.36 18.44
CA LEU A 662 36.30 -24.94 19.37
C LEU A 662 35.89 -26.38 19.67
N LEU A 663 36.72 -27.35 19.32
CA LEU A 663 36.52 -28.75 19.67
C LEU A 663 37.30 -29.08 20.95
N VAL A 664 36.59 -29.51 21.98
CA VAL A 664 37.18 -29.94 23.26
C VAL A 664 37.11 -31.46 23.37
N GLY A 665 38.20 -32.09 23.83
CA GLY A 665 38.35 -33.54 23.82
C GLY A 665 38.96 -34.07 22.52
N VAL A 666 39.69 -33.24 21.79
CA VAL A 666 40.37 -33.60 20.53
C VAL A 666 41.86 -33.24 20.66
N ALA A 667 42.73 -34.18 20.31
CA ALA A 667 44.18 -33.96 20.25
C ALA A 667 44.57 -33.15 19.02
N ASP A 668 45.76 -32.55 19.03
CA ASP A 668 46.28 -31.74 17.92
C ASP A 668 46.39 -32.52 16.60
N ASP A 669 46.44 -33.87 16.66
CA ASP A 669 46.44 -34.77 15.51
C ASP A 669 45.03 -35.18 15.03
N GLY A 670 43.97 -34.60 15.61
CA GLY A 670 42.57 -34.90 15.29
C GLY A 670 42.00 -36.12 16.02
N THR A 671 42.78 -36.78 16.90
CA THR A 671 42.29 -37.94 17.66
C THR A 671 41.28 -37.53 18.72
N PHE A 672 40.13 -38.20 18.76
CA PHE A 672 39.12 -38.00 19.80
C PHE A 672 39.55 -38.61 21.14
N LEU A 673 39.85 -37.76 22.11
CA LEU A 673 40.18 -38.12 23.49
C LEU A 673 38.95 -38.14 24.41
N GLY A 674 37.89 -37.41 24.03
CA GLY A 674 36.67 -37.27 24.80
C GLY A 674 36.79 -36.22 25.93
N ILE A 675 35.66 -35.88 26.55
CA ILE A 675 35.55 -34.87 27.62
C ILE A 675 35.40 -35.49 29.02
N GLU A 676 35.42 -36.81 29.10
CA GLU A 676 35.38 -37.59 30.33
C GLU A 676 36.43 -37.18 31.36
N PRO A 677 37.67 -36.81 30.98
CA PRO A 677 38.68 -36.33 31.92
C PRO A 677 38.26 -35.08 32.69
N ASP A 678 37.39 -34.23 32.11
CA ASP A 678 36.95 -32.96 32.71
C ASP A 678 35.74 -33.14 33.65
N PHE A 679 34.93 -34.19 33.47
CA PHE A 679 33.71 -34.39 34.27
C PHE A 679 33.91 -34.41 35.79
N PRO A 680 34.94 -35.09 36.35
CA PRO A 680 35.16 -35.11 37.81
C PRO A 680 35.53 -33.75 38.39
N LEU A 681 36.03 -32.82 37.57
CA LEU A 681 36.49 -31.49 37.98
C LEU A 681 35.38 -30.43 37.95
N LEU A 682 34.24 -30.76 37.33
CA LEU A 682 33.03 -29.96 37.35
C LEU A 682 32.34 -30.15 38.71
N GLY A 683 32.67 -29.28 39.68
CA GLY A 683 32.29 -29.46 41.10
C GLY A 683 30.80 -29.78 41.35
N LYS A 684 30.54 -30.69 42.30
CA LYS A 684 29.21 -31.17 42.73
C LYS A 684 28.22 -30.01 42.97
N SER A 685 27.01 -30.13 42.43
CA SER A 685 25.90 -29.22 42.74
C SER A 685 25.51 -29.33 44.22
N ARG A 686 25.25 -28.19 44.89
CA ARG A 686 24.51 -28.18 46.16
C ARG A 686 23.10 -28.74 45.88
N THR A 687 22.76 -29.86 46.50
CA THR A 687 21.43 -30.47 46.49
C THR A 687 20.47 -29.64 47.35
N VAL A 688 19.37 -29.17 46.75
CA VAL A 688 18.10 -29.05 47.49
C VAL A 688 17.50 -30.46 47.50
N THR A 689 16.97 -30.85 48.65
CA THR A 689 16.62 -32.20 49.10
C THR A 689 15.89 -33.11 48.12
N GLY A 690 16.38 -34.36 48.01
CA GLY A 690 15.58 -35.57 47.71
C GLY A 690 15.73 -36.18 46.31
N GLY A 691 16.52 -37.25 46.18
CA GLY A 691 16.46 -38.21 45.05
C GLY A 691 17.71 -38.27 44.16
N ASN A 692 18.44 -39.38 44.25
CA ASN A 692 19.64 -39.71 43.48
C ASN A 692 19.34 -39.98 41.99
N TYR A 693 19.90 -39.17 41.08
CA TYR A 693 20.49 -39.58 39.80
C TYR A 693 21.42 -38.45 39.34
N GLY A 694 22.74 -38.69 39.29
CA GLY A 694 23.69 -37.73 38.71
C GLY A 694 23.49 -37.68 37.21
N SER A 695 22.97 -36.57 36.67
CA SER A 695 22.65 -36.45 35.25
C SER A 695 23.42 -35.31 34.55
N PRO A 696 23.59 -35.37 33.20
CA PRO A 696 24.23 -34.35 32.35
C PRO A 696 23.67 -32.91 32.46
N THR A 697 22.60 -32.73 33.22
CA THR A 697 21.90 -31.44 33.41
C THR A 697 22.70 -30.41 34.23
N ALA A 698 23.66 -30.84 35.05
CA ALA A 698 24.47 -29.92 35.85
C ALA A 698 25.48 -29.11 35.00
N PHE A 699 26.03 -29.72 33.94
CA PHE A 699 26.86 -29.03 32.94
C PHE A 699 26.01 -28.01 32.18
N ARG A 700 24.84 -28.45 31.66
CA ARG A 700 23.89 -27.60 30.93
C ARG A 700 23.50 -26.36 31.73
N ARG A 701 23.17 -26.48 33.03
CA ARG A 701 22.73 -25.34 33.86
C ARG A 701 23.85 -24.37 34.27
N ARG A 702 25.08 -24.85 34.53
CA ARG A 702 26.21 -23.92 34.80
C ARG A 702 26.67 -23.22 33.52
N TRP A 703 26.59 -23.90 32.38
CA TRP A 703 26.89 -23.38 31.05
C TRP A 703 25.83 -22.39 30.54
N GLU A 704 24.54 -22.68 30.72
CA GLU A 704 23.41 -21.78 30.43
C GLU A 704 23.47 -20.48 31.26
N ARG A 705 24.08 -20.51 32.46
CA ARG A 705 24.27 -19.31 33.28
C ARG A 705 25.29 -18.33 32.69
N TRP A 706 26.17 -18.80 31.81
CA TRP A 706 27.08 -17.97 31.01
C TRP A 706 26.45 -17.49 29.68
N GLN A 707 25.22 -17.93 29.35
CA GLN A 707 24.52 -17.63 28.08
C GLN A 707 23.50 -16.46 28.20
N ARG A 708 23.90 -15.28 28.67
CA ARG A 708 23.17 -14.03 28.38
C ARG A 708 24.11 -12.98 27.78
N PRO A 709 23.75 -12.26 26.70
CA PRO A 709 23.07 -12.66 25.47
C PRO A 709 24.04 -12.44 24.29
N THR A 710 24.99 -13.34 24.13
CA THR A 710 25.93 -13.40 23.00
C THR A 710 26.49 -14.81 23.02
N PHE A 711 27.16 -15.25 21.96
CA PHE A 711 27.96 -16.48 21.91
C PHE A 711 27.26 -17.73 21.35
N GLY A 712 28.06 -18.50 20.60
CA GLY A 712 27.65 -19.47 19.58
C GLY A 712 27.24 -20.84 20.11
N GLN A 713 26.95 -21.74 19.18
CA GLN A 713 26.69 -23.16 19.47
C GLN A 713 28.00 -23.87 19.85
N TYR A 714 27.94 -24.72 20.87
CA TYR A 714 28.98 -25.68 21.26
C TYR A 714 28.37 -27.07 21.21
N LEU A 715 29.04 -28.03 20.59
CA LEU A 715 28.62 -29.43 20.55
C LEU A 715 29.43 -30.23 21.58
N CYS A 716 28.75 -30.91 22.51
CA CYS A 716 29.37 -31.88 23.41
C CYS A 716 29.00 -33.29 22.94
N GLY A 717 29.97 -34.05 22.43
CA GLY A 717 29.80 -35.47 22.17
C GLY A 717 29.84 -36.25 23.49
N GLY A 718 28.78 -37.01 23.78
CA GLY A 718 28.74 -37.88 24.95
C GLY A 718 27.62 -38.91 24.84
N GLY A 719 28.00 -40.15 24.52
CA GLY A 719 27.15 -41.33 24.62
C GLY A 719 28.02 -42.58 24.83
N PRO A 720 27.67 -43.50 25.75
CA PRO A 720 28.46 -44.70 25.98
C PRO A 720 28.13 -45.72 24.89
N TYR A 721 29.11 -46.10 24.07
CA TYR A 721 29.01 -47.35 23.32
C TYR A 721 29.62 -48.46 24.17
N ASP A 722 28.73 -49.28 24.72
CA ASP A 722 29.04 -50.63 25.10
C ASP A 722 29.51 -51.37 23.84
N ARG A 723 30.56 -52.18 23.97
CA ARG A 723 31.01 -53.05 22.89
C ARG A 723 29.99 -54.17 22.71
N GLN A 724 29.05 -54.01 21.77
CA GLN A 724 28.52 -55.07 20.90
C GLN A 724 27.48 -54.48 19.94
N ASP A 725 27.66 -54.84 18.66
CA ASP A 725 26.91 -54.52 17.43
C ASP A 725 27.06 -53.12 16.80
#